data_AF-A0A524Q305-F1
#
_entry.id   AF-A0A524Q305-F1
#
_cell.length_a   1.000
_cell.length_b   1.000
_cell.length_c   1.000
_cell.angle_alpha   90.00
_cell.angle_beta   90.00
_cell.angle_gamma   90.00
#
_symmetry.space_group_name_H-M   'P 1'
#
loop_
_entity.id
_entity.type
_entity.pdbx_description
1 polymer ?
#
loop_
_entity_poly.entity_id
_entity_poly.type
_entity_poly.pdbx_seq_one_letter_code
_entity_poly.pdbx_strand_id
1 'polypeptide(L)'
;FLPLMSTVRPRLRPVWGVALAVIIAAMVLPAPSNLFKELFQDAHPNADIVYYKEGKVANVLVYDFKKLGYKDFHLNAVNEASSRLWHVQLFKMLGLLPTLVHDNPTDALMIAFGAGMSAGATARNVESLDCVDLNPDIAGIAAAYTRENLDVINQPNFHQIVNDGRNALLLNPRKYSLIISDATNPKMFDSWTLYSREFYQLVKDRLKPGGVFCQWAVMPLPGDAIKVILNTFRSVFPHMSFWSIHGSSQVLMLGTPERLEIDYADLAKRLEPLYDDAGLAEFGIDTPEKFLSFFLLGEDGVSRMLTDFDKISTDDLPHAQFYINQDSTGTDNCLDLVRYQESIVPYMKKASPVPAAFAKTMTAYEDIARRLNIGWLIGDLTRFAEAAVVADDAGLDDANVAHHLNYCPEKKRHFQARLETHPDDVTARNWLGSIHLKRGEYEQAEKEFKTVIALKPDHTFARMNLAMTYLETGRIDSAVAAFLEVRKLSTTRNMLKVVNQQLGKARILRKMAYQPDSPELARSLGIAYYNEGRILDAVRAYRRAAELSGNDPSILYNLALICERHEFVPEAARLYEKLSAAQIDHQAIAASRNLFTGLAQDPAQLRGWLNDRLVVPEPQEATDEHPPSCDEALALWNKLDPDGAVDTTDLRRAAQLYEQSTVAKPDDLHAYADAAVLYEELHDFERAAELWNGALQIRPDLTFIPDHIKRLASMAELQRDNTSGTKKAALLRDVARNFRT
;
A
#
# COMPACT_ATOMS: atom_id res chain seq x y z
N PHE A 1 -32.90 34.45 -6.39
CA PHE A 1 -33.47 34.77 -5.06
C PHE A 1 -34.56 35.85 -5.07
N LEU A 2 -34.48 36.94 -5.87
CA LEU A 2 -35.51 37.98 -5.93
C LEU A 2 -36.93 37.57 -6.46
N PRO A 3 -37.13 36.54 -7.31
CA PRO A 3 -38.48 36.19 -7.79
C PRO A 3 -39.33 35.42 -6.77
N LEU A 4 -38.73 34.85 -5.72
CA LEU A 4 -39.42 34.04 -4.70
C LEU A 4 -40.03 34.87 -3.55
N MET A 5 -39.66 36.15 -3.40
CA MET A 5 -40.15 37.01 -2.30
C MET A 5 -41.46 37.74 -2.61
N SER A 6 -41.93 37.71 -3.87
CA SER A 6 -43.18 38.37 -4.29
C SER A 6 -44.44 37.60 -3.87
N THR A 7 -44.33 36.29 -3.61
CA THR A 7 -45.45 35.41 -3.24
C THR A 7 -45.59 35.18 -1.72
N VAL A 8 -44.64 35.62 -0.91
CA VAL A 8 -44.66 35.48 0.56
C VAL A 8 -45.52 36.57 1.19
N ARG A 9 -46.47 36.20 2.06
CA ARG A 9 -47.36 37.14 2.79
C ARG A 9 -46.54 38.28 3.42
N PRO A 10 -46.94 39.57 3.27
CA PRO A 10 -46.16 40.73 3.72
C PRO A 10 -45.68 40.68 5.17
N ARG A 11 -46.45 40.03 6.05
CA ARG A 11 -46.15 39.89 7.48
C ARG A 11 -44.98 38.96 7.81
N LEU A 12 -44.56 38.08 6.89
CA LEU A 12 -43.47 37.13 7.12
C LEU A 12 -42.10 37.62 6.59
N ARG A 13 -42.09 38.67 5.75
CA ARG A 13 -40.86 39.24 5.18
C ARG A 13 -39.79 39.65 6.22
N PRO A 14 -40.12 40.21 7.40
CA PRO A 14 -39.11 40.54 8.41
C PRO A 14 -38.44 39.29 8.99
N VAL A 15 -39.22 38.22 9.19
CA VAL A 15 -38.73 36.94 9.75
C VAL A 15 -37.76 36.28 8.78
N TRP A 16 -38.10 36.25 7.49
CA TRP A 16 -37.20 35.75 6.44
C TRP A 16 -35.96 36.62 6.26
N GLY A 17 -36.10 37.95 6.40
CA GLY A 17 -34.97 38.87 6.38
C GLY A 17 -33.98 38.62 7.51
N VAL A 18 -34.48 38.39 8.73
CA VAL A 18 -33.65 38.04 9.90
C VAL A 18 -33.03 36.65 9.73
N ALA A 19 -33.80 35.65 9.29
CA ALA A 19 -33.28 34.30 9.06
C ALA A 19 -32.15 34.29 8.01
N LEU A 20 -32.33 35.02 6.90
CA LEU A 20 -31.30 35.15 5.87
C LEU A 20 -30.08 35.92 6.39
N ALA A 21 -30.29 36.99 7.18
CA ALA A 21 -29.18 37.72 7.81
C ALA A 21 -28.41 36.86 8.82
N VAL A 22 -29.09 35.98 9.57
CA VAL A 22 -28.44 35.02 10.49
C VAL A 22 -27.69 33.95 9.71
N ILE A 23 -28.24 33.43 8.60
CA ILE A 23 -27.53 32.47 7.74
C ILE A 23 -26.31 33.11 7.10
N ILE A 24 -26.43 34.33 6.56
CA ILE A 24 -25.30 35.08 6.01
C ILE A 24 -24.29 35.36 7.12
N ALA A 25 -24.72 35.81 8.30
CA ALA A 25 -23.82 36.02 9.43
C ALA A 25 -23.11 34.73 9.85
N ALA A 26 -23.81 33.59 9.87
CA ALA A 26 -23.25 32.28 10.19
C ALA A 26 -22.30 31.75 9.10
N MET A 27 -22.54 32.07 7.83
CA MET A 27 -21.64 31.78 6.71
C MET A 27 -20.43 32.71 6.65
N VAL A 28 -20.53 33.90 7.26
CA VAL A 28 -19.46 34.91 7.35
C VAL A 28 -18.70 34.78 8.69
N LEU A 29 -19.21 34.03 9.65
CA LEU A 29 -18.45 33.66 10.85
C LEU A 29 -17.21 32.87 10.38
N PRO A 30 -15.99 33.35 10.68
CA PRO A 30 -14.80 32.66 10.27
C PRO A 30 -14.79 31.27 10.91
N ALA A 31 -14.58 30.25 10.09
CA ALA A 31 -14.29 28.92 10.61
C ALA A 31 -13.12 29.02 11.61
N PRO A 32 -13.13 28.25 12.72
CA PRO A 32 -12.01 28.23 13.65
C PRO A 32 -10.71 27.98 12.87
N SER A 33 -9.70 28.82 13.09
CA SER A 33 -8.42 28.73 12.35
C SER A 33 -7.65 27.43 12.61
N ASN A 34 -8.11 26.62 13.56
CA ASN A 34 -7.59 25.31 13.93
C ASN A 34 -8.52 24.14 13.55
N LEU A 35 -9.67 24.40 12.90
CA LEU A 35 -10.67 23.36 12.60
C LEU A 35 -10.06 22.18 11.84
N PHE A 36 -9.31 22.45 10.77
CA PHE A 36 -8.66 21.39 9.99
C PHE A 36 -7.51 20.74 10.75
N LYS A 37 -6.74 21.48 11.55
CA LYS A 37 -5.71 20.90 12.43
C LYS A 37 -6.30 19.87 13.39
N GLU A 38 -7.44 20.18 14.01
CA GLU A 38 -8.14 19.26 14.92
C GLU A 38 -8.66 18.02 14.17
N LEU A 39 -9.29 18.19 13.02
CA LEU A 39 -9.73 17.09 12.16
C LEU A 39 -8.58 16.15 11.76
N PHE A 40 -7.42 16.70 11.41
CA PHE A 40 -6.25 15.91 11.06
C PHE A 40 -5.61 15.23 12.29
N GLN A 41 -5.59 15.89 13.45
CA GLN A 41 -5.10 15.29 14.70
C GLN A 41 -5.93 14.07 15.12
N ASP A 42 -7.26 14.13 14.93
CA ASP A 42 -8.17 13.02 15.22
C ASP A 42 -7.96 11.81 14.32
N ALA A 43 -7.50 12.02 13.08
CA ALA A 43 -7.15 10.94 12.16
C ALA A 43 -5.88 10.17 12.59
N HIS A 44 -4.95 10.84 13.28
CA HIS A 44 -3.69 10.25 13.77
C HIS A 44 -3.45 10.56 15.26
N PRO A 45 -4.25 9.98 16.17
CA PRO A 45 -4.21 10.33 17.60
C PRO A 45 -2.90 9.92 18.31
N ASN A 46 -2.04 9.15 17.64
CA ASN A 46 -0.75 8.70 18.15
C ASN A 46 0.44 9.54 17.64
N ALA A 47 0.20 10.59 16.86
CA ALA A 47 1.20 11.49 16.33
C ALA A 47 0.95 12.91 16.81
N ASP A 48 2.02 13.66 17.07
CA ASP A 48 1.90 15.09 17.37
C ASP A 48 1.99 15.88 16.07
N ILE A 49 1.09 16.84 15.84
CA ILE A 49 1.26 17.79 14.73
C ILE A 49 2.29 18.86 15.14
N VAL A 50 3.51 18.76 14.59
CA VAL A 50 4.63 19.66 14.90
C VAL A 50 4.70 20.89 14.01
N TYR A 51 4.10 20.81 12.81
CA TYR A 51 3.89 21.96 11.94
C TYR A 51 2.58 21.81 11.19
N TYR A 52 1.85 22.91 11.06
CA TYR A 52 0.61 22.97 10.29
C TYR A 52 0.43 24.38 9.75
N LYS A 53 0.10 24.48 8.46
CA LYS A 53 -0.18 25.76 7.82
C LYS A 53 -1.12 25.59 6.63
N GLU A 54 -2.13 26.43 6.59
CA GLU A 54 -2.97 26.60 5.40
C GLU A 54 -2.39 27.73 4.55
N GLY A 55 -1.69 27.35 3.49
CA GLY A 55 -1.06 28.27 2.55
C GLY A 55 -1.98 28.60 1.38
N LYS A 56 -1.61 29.63 0.62
CA LYS A 56 -2.34 30.01 -0.62
C LYS A 56 -2.25 28.94 -1.71
N VAL A 57 -1.19 28.14 -1.69
CA VAL A 57 -0.87 27.13 -2.71
C VAL A 57 -1.22 25.74 -2.21
N ALA A 58 -0.96 25.44 -0.95
CA ALA A 58 -1.19 24.12 -0.39
C ALA A 58 -1.36 24.17 1.14
N ASN A 59 -2.05 23.15 1.65
CA ASN A 59 -2.11 22.86 3.07
C ASN A 59 -0.94 21.96 3.45
N VAL A 60 -0.20 22.38 4.46
CA VAL A 60 1.00 21.71 4.94
C VAL A 60 0.74 21.16 6.33
N LEU A 61 1.17 19.91 6.53
CA LEU A 61 1.06 19.22 7.80
C LEU A 61 2.31 18.37 8.04
N VAL A 62 2.87 18.43 9.24
CA VAL A 62 3.96 17.53 9.65
C VAL A 62 3.55 16.83 10.94
N TYR A 63 3.44 15.51 10.85
CA TYR A 63 3.27 14.62 11.98
C TYR A 63 4.62 14.20 12.54
N ASP A 64 4.73 14.14 13.85
CA ASP A 64 5.83 13.52 14.59
C ASP A 64 5.32 12.31 15.35
N PHE A 65 5.67 11.13 14.86
CA PHE A 65 5.38 9.85 15.51
C PHE A 65 6.50 9.54 16.51
N LYS A 66 6.63 10.34 17.59
CA LYS A 66 7.72 10.22 18.59
C LYS A 66 7.94 8.80 19.09
N LYS A 67 6.88 8.02 19.29
CA LYS A 67 6.96 6.61 19.74
C LYS A 67 7.56 5.66 18.69
N LEU A 68 7.40 5.99 17.42
CA LEU A 68 7.93 5.22 16.29
C LEU A 68 9.23 5.81 15.73
N GLY A 69 9.62 7.01 16.16
CA GLY A 69 10.89 7.65 15.83
C GLY A 69 10.97 8.22 14.42
N TYR A 70 9.84 8.62 13.81
CA TYR A 70 9.84 9.26 12.49
C TYR A 70 8.81 10.38 12.38
N LYS A 71 9.02 11.25 11.38
CA LYS A 71 8.11 12.34 11.00
C LYS A 71 7.59 12.11 9.59
N ASP A 72 6.33 12.45 9.35
CA ASP A 72 5.71 12.42 8.02
C ASP A 72 5.21 13.82 7.64
N PHE A 73 5.62 14.30 6.47
CA PHE A 73 5.23 15.56 5.87
C PHE A 73 4.17 15.29 4.82
N HIS A 74 3.04 15.98 4.98
CA HIS A 74 1.93 15.93 4.06
C HIS A 74 1.68 17.29 3.41
N LEU A 75 1.46 17.27 2.10
CA LEU A 75 1.02 18.40 1.29
C LEU A 75 -0.36 18.05 0.72
N ASN A 76 -1.39 18.86 1.00
CA ASN A 76 -2.76 18.59 0.57
C ASN A 76 -3.24 17.16 0.91
N ALA A 77 -2.88 16.69 2.12
CA ALA A 77 -3.12 15.34 2.66
C ALA A 77 -2.33 14.19 2.01
N VAL A 78 -1.54 14.44 0.97
CA VAL A 78 -0.64 13.45 0.35
C VAL A 78 0.67 13.42 1.12
N ASN A 79 1.18 12.24 1.45
CA ASN A 79 2.48 12.10 2.11
C ASN A 79 3.59 12.33 1.07
N GLU A 80 4.32 13.44 1.22
CA GLU A 80 5.38 13.85 0.29
C GLU A 80 6.77 13.46 0.80
N ALA A 81 6.98 13.49 2.12
CA ALA A 81 8.28 13.12 2.69
C ALA A 81 8.14 12.46 4.06
N SER A 82 9.15 11.67 4.43
CA SER A 82 9.22 10.98 5.70
C SER A 82 10.66 10.96 6.22
N SER A 83 10.86 10.93 7.53
CA SER A 83 12.20 10.72 8.11
C SER A 83 12.52 9.22 8.32
N ARG A 84 11.81 8.32 7.63
CA ARG A 84 12.11 6.88 7.60
C ARG A 84 13.31 6.59 6.71
N LEU A 85 14.01 5.49 7.00
CA LEU A 85 15.27 5.08 6.38
C LEU A 85 15.32 5.28 4.86
N TRP A 86 14.48 4.57 4.09
CA TRP A 86 14.52 4.61 2.62
C TRP A 86 14.18 5.98 2.03
N HIS A 87 13.38 6.80 2.73
CA HIS A 87 12.99 8.13 2.24
C HIS A 87 14.14 9.12 2.47
N VAL A 88 14.81 9.05 3.62
CA VAL A 88 16.02 9.84 3.83
C VAL A 88 17.13 9.40 2.88
N GLN A 89 17.34 8.10 2.68
CA GLN A 89 18.27 7.58 1.67
C GLN A 89 17.96 8.16 0.28
N LEU A 90 16.69 8.10 -0.15
CA LEU A 90 16.25 8.69 -1.43
C LEU A 90 16.66 10.16 -1.53
N PHE A 91 16.22 11.01 -0.59
CA PHE A 91 16.40 12.45 -0.74
C PHE A 91 17.87 12.85 -0.64
N LYS A 92 18.65 12.17 0.21
CA LYS A 92 20.11 12.35 0.27
C LYS A 92 20.76 11.94 -1.05
N MET A 93 20.39 10.80 -1.61
CA MET A 93 20.89 10.34 -2.90
C MET A 93 20.50 11.28 -4.05
N LEU A 94 19.26 11.77 -4.11
CA LEU A 94 18.81 12.74 -5.11
C LEU A 94 19.65 14.02 -5.11
N GLY A 95 20.01 14.51 -3.92
CA GLY A 95 20.83 15.71 -3.75
C GLY A 95 22.32 15.48 -4.03
N LEU A 96 22.85 14.29 -3.70
CA LEU A 96 24.30 14.00 -3.75
C LEU A 96 24.76 13.32 -5.01
N LEU A 97 23.97 12.41 -5.60
CA LEU A 97 24.31 11.70 -6.82
C LEU A 97 24.80 12.63 -7.94
N PRO A 98 24.04 13.67 -8.34
CA PRO A 98 24.51 14.61 -9.38
C PRO A 98 25.76 15.38 -8.96
N THR A 99 25.94 15.67 -7.67
CA THR A 99 27.14 16.39 -7.19
C THR A 99 28.38 15.51 -7.27
N LEU A 100 28.28 14.23 -6.92
CA LEU A 100 29.41 13.31 -6.80
C LEU A 100 29.88 12.75 -8.15
N VAL A 101 28.99 12.65 -9.13
CA VAL A 101 29.33 12.22 -10.50
C VAL A 101 29.80 13.37 -11.39
N HIS A 102 29.54 14.62 -11.00
CA HIS A 102 30.04 15.80 -11.71
C HIS A 102 31.46 16.14 -11.21
N ASP A 103 32.39 16.43 -12.14
CA ASP A 103 33.81 16.65 -11.82
C ASP A 103 34.02 17.84 -10.84
N ASN A 104 33.32 18.95 -11.07
CA ASN A 104 33.39 20.13 -10.18
C ASN A 104 32.10 20.98 -10.22
N PRO A 105 31.03 20.60 -9.47
CA PRO A 105 29.78 21.35 -9.49
C PRO A 105 29.94 22.68 -8.74
N THR A 106 29.54 23.79 -9.37
CA THR A 106 29.65 25.14 -8.76
C THR A 106 28.30 25.69 -8.32
N ASP A 107 27.28 25.56 -9.16
CA ASP A 107 25.92 25.99 -8.87
C ASP A 107 24.89 24.91 -9.22
N ALA A 108 23.81 24.90 -8.43
CA ALA A 108 22.71 23.98 -8.61
C ALA A 108 21.37 24.73 -8.59
N LEU A 109 20.42 24.21 -9.38
CA LEU A 109 19.01 24.54 -9.28
C LEU A 109 18.26 23.32 -8.76
N MET A 110 17.56 23.46 -7.64
CA MET A 110 16.61 22.49 -7.12
C MET A 110 15.19 22.92 -7.47
N ILE A 111 14.40 22.00 -8.04
CA ILE A 111 12.98 22.18 -8.32
C ILE A 111 12.19 21.38 -7.28
N ALA A 112 11.32 22.10 -6.56
CA ALA A 112 10.62 21.69 -5.35
C ALA A 112 11.56 21.47 -4.15
N PHE A 113 11.15 22.00 -3.00
CA PHE A 113 11.90 21.95 -1.75
C PHE A 113 11.53 20.72 -0.92
N GLY A 114 10.25 20.33 -0.93
CA GLY A 114 9.73 19.24 -0.11
C GLY A 114 10.03 19.46 1.39
N ALA A 115 10.72 18.50 2.01
CA ALA A 115 11.23 18.63 3.39
C ALA A 115 12.64 19.27 3.49
N GLY A 116 13.25 19.62 2.35
CA GLY A 116 14.58 20.22 2.25
C GLY A 116 15.74 19.24 2.31
N MET A 117 15.49 17.93 2.39
CA MET A 117 16.54 16.92 2.59
C MET A 117 17.53 16.85 1.41
N SER A 118 17.01 16.87 0.18
CA SER A 118 17.84 16.93 -1.03
C SER A 118 18.57 18.25 -1.15
N ALA A 119 17.87 19.37 -0.91
CA ALA A 119 18.47 20.70 -0.93
C ALA A 119 19.64 20.80 0.07
N GLY A 120 19.45 20.31 1.29
CA GLY A 120 20.47 20.30 2.32
C GLY A 120 21.69 19.48 1.95
N ALA A 121 21.49 18.31 1.34
CA ALA A 121 22.59 17.46 0.89
C ALA A 121 23.36 18.09 -0.30
N THR A 122 22.64 18.68 -1.26
CA THR A 122 23.24 19.41 -2.39
C THR A 122 24.05 20.61 -1.92
N ALA A 123 23.52 21.40 -0.99
CA ALA A 123 24.16 22.63 -0.49
C ALA A 123 25.54 22.38 0.16
N ARG A 124 25.84 21.15 0.60
CA ARG A 124 27.18 20.78 1.11
C ARG A 124 28.25 20.68 0.03
N ASN A 125 27.86 20.58 -1.24
CA ASN A 125 28.75 20.28 -2.35
C ASN A 125 28.73 21.34 -3.46
N VAL A 126 28.07 22.48 -3.25
CA VAL A 126 27.98 23.57 -4.23
C VAL A 126 28.19 24.93 -3.59
N GLU A 127 28.69 25.89 -4.36
CA GLU A 127 28.91 27.27 -3.90
C GLU A 127 27.59 28.06 -3.83
N SER A 128 26.60 27.69 -4.64
CA SER A 128 25.30 28.35 -4.71
C SER A 128 24.20 27.35 -5.05
N LEU A 129 23.12 27.34 -4.27
CA LEU A 129 21.92 26.54 -4.50
C LEU A 129 20.70 27.46 -4.62
N ASP A 130 20.15 27.54 -5.82
CA ASP A 130 18.85 28.17 -6.05
C ASP A 130 17.78 27.07 -5.89
N CYS A 131 16.79 27.29 -5.02
CA CYS A 131 15.70 26.34 -4.80
C CYS A 131 14.37 26.98 -5.15
N VAL A 132 13.72 26.45 -6.18
CA VAL A 132 12.43 26.93 -6.68
C VAL A 132 11.32 26.07 -6.08
N ASP A 133 10.40 26.69 -5.36
CA ASP A 133 9.20 26.03 -4.85
C ASP A 133 7.98 26.93 -5.05
N LEU A 134 6.86 26.34 -5.46
CA LEU A 134 5.60 27.07 -5.64
C LEU A 134 5.05 27.54 -4.29
N ASN A 135 5.26 26.75 -3.24
CA ASN A 135 4.85 27.05 -1.89
C ASN A 135 5.82 28.07 -1.24
N PRO A 136 5.37 29.29 -0.89
CA PRO A 136 6.22 30.26 -0.21
C PRO A 136 6.62 29.81 1.21
N ASP A 137 5.88 28.87 1.80
CA ASP A 137 5.90 28.60 3.24
C ASP A 137 6.78 27.41 3.65
N ILE A 138 7.94 27.28 3.01
CA ILE A 138 8.88 26.18 3.26
C ILE A 138 9.60 26.28 4.61
N ALA A 139 9.70 27.48 5.21
CA ALA A 139 10.49 27.69 6.42
C ALA A 139 10.02 26.86 7.61
N GLY A 140 8.70 26.72 7.80
CA GLY A 140 8.18 25.90 8.89
C GLY A 140 8.34 24.39 8.63
N ILE A 141 8.34 23.97 7.35
CA ILE A 141 8.66 22.59 6.97
C ILE A 141 10.14 22.33 7.26
N ALA A 142 11.02 23.24 6.84
CA ALA A 142 12.45 23.15 7.04
C ALA A 142 12.80 23.02 8.53
N ALA A 143 12.19 23.84 9.38
CA ALA A 143 12.36 23.79 10.83
C ALA A 143 11.88 22.48 11.47
N ALA A 144 10.85 21.83 10.90
CA ALA A 144 10.40 20.53 11.37
C ALA A 144 11.39 19.40 11.01
N TYR A 145 12.26 19.60 10.00
CA TYR A 145 13.21 18.62 9.48
C TYR A 145 14.68 19.07 9.60
N THR A 146 15.01 20.00 10.51
CA THR A 146 16.36 20.59 10.65
C THR A 146 17.49 19.56 10.68
N ARG A 147 17.27 18.42 11.33
CA ARG A 147 18.24 17.33 11.38
C ARG A 147 18.43 16.67 10.01
N GLU A 148 17.35 16.26 9.38
CA GLU A 148 17.39 15.52 8.11
C GLU A 148 17.80 16.41 6.93
N ASN A 149 17.41 17.69 6.94
CA ASN A 149 17.74 18.67 5.90
C ASN A 149 18.98 19.51 6.17
N LEU A 150 19.73 19.21 7.24
CA LEU A 150 21.00 19.86 7.55
C LEU A 150 20.87 21.39 7.70
N ASP A 151 19.75 21.85 8.25
CA ASP A 151 19.39 23.25 8.45
C ASP A 151 19.55 24.12 7.20
N VAL A 152 19.20 23.57 6.03
CA VAL A 152 19.49 24.17 4.71
C VAL A 152 19.02 25.62 4.56
N ILE A 153 17.88 25.99 5.16
CA ILE A 153 17.33 27.34 5.01
C ILE A 153 18.20 28.44 5.63
N ASN A 154 19.06 28.08 6.59
CA ASN A 154 19.98 29.00 7.25
C ASN A 154 21.41 28.93 6.65
N GLN A 155 21.64 28.08 5.64
CA GLN A 155 22.94 28.02 4.98
C GLN A 155 23.13 29.24 4.06
N PRO A 156 24.32 29.87 4.07
CA PRO A 156 24.55 31.14 3.36
C PRO A 156 24.52 31.00 1.83
N ASN A 157 24.62 29.79 1.30
CA ASN A 157 24.59 29.49 -0.13
C ASN A 157 23.21 29.02 -0.63
N PHE A 158 22.18 28.98 0.23
CA PHE A 158 20.81 28.62 -0.15
C PHE A 158 19.97 29.86 -0.48
N HIS A 159 19.30 29.84 -1.64
CA HIS A 159 18.43 30.91 -2.10
C HIS A 159 17.04 30.36 -2.46
N GLN A 160 16.03 30.72 -1.68
CA GLN A 160 14.64 30.39 -2.00
C GLN A 160 14.13 31.29 -3.14
N ILE A 161 13.47 30.67 -4.12
CA ILE A 161 12.77 31.33 -5.22
C ILE A 161 11.32 30.83 -5.19
N VAL A 162 10.37 31.72 -4.90
CA VAL A 162 8.94 31.37 -4.93
C VAL A 162 8.43 31.47 -6.36
N ASN A 163 8.34 30.33 -7.04
CA ASN A 163 7.85 30.24 -8.42
C ASN A 163 7.47 28.79 -8.76
N ASP A 164 6.75 28.61 -9.86
CA ASP A 164 6.62 27.30 -10.48
C ASP A 164 7.97 26.86 -11.09
N GLY A 165 8.35 25.60 -10.90
CA GLY A 165 9.65 25.07 -11.31
C GLY A 165 9.92 25.15 -12.81
N ARG A 166 8.91 24.82 -13.61
CA ARG A 166 9.00 24.85 -15.07
C ARG A 166 9.02 26.29 -15.58
N ASN A 167 8.18 27.16 -15.03
CA ASN A 167 8.18 28.59 -15.36
C ASN A 167 9.49 29.27 -14.97
N ALA A 168 10.09 28.90 -13.84
CA ALA A 168 11.39 29.42 -13.42
C ALA A 168 12.48 29.10 -14.45
N LEU A 169 12.52 27.87 -14.99
CA LEU A 169 13.44 27.50 -16.07
C LEU A 169 13.14 28.23 -17.38
N LEU A 170 11.87 28.44 -17.73
CA LEU A 170 11.47 29.16 -18.95
C LEU A 170 11.93 30.63 -18.90
N LEU A 171 11.71 31.31 -17.78
CA LEU A 171 11.96 32.74 -17.63
C LEU A 171 13.41 33.09 -17.26
N ASN A 172 14.14 32.15 -16.65
CA ASN A 172 15.52 32.36 -16.24
C ASN A 172 16.50 31.80 -17.28
N PRO A 173 17.32 32.65 -17.95
CA PRO A 173 18.32 32.18 -18.90
C PRO A 173 19.59 31.63 -18.24
N ARG A 174 19.73 31.74 -16.91
CA ARG A 174 20.89 31.22 -16.17
C ARG A 174 21.03 29.71 -16.41
N LYS A 175 22.27 29.29 -16.63
CA LYS A 175 22.65 27.89 -16.75
C LYS A 175 23.29 27.40 -15.46
N TYR A 176 23.05 26.14 -15.11
CA TYR A 176 23.54 25.53 -13.88
C TYR A 176 24.47 24.35 -14.18
N SER A 177 25.42 24.09 -13.28
CA SER A 177 26.18 22.82 -13.30
C SER A 177 25.24 21.65 -13.03
N LEU A 178 24.32 21.80 -12.08
CA LEU A 178 23.36 20.76 -11.70
C LEU A 178 21.94 21.30 -11.79
N ILE A 179 21.02 20.49 -12.32
CA ILE A 179 19.58 20.67 -12.12
C ILE A 179 19.06 19.42 -11.43
N ILE A 180 18.28 19.60 -10.38
CA ILE A 180 17.74 18.51 -9.57
C ILE A 180 16.23 18.73 -9.44
N SER A 181 15.44 17.69 -9.69
CA SER A 181 13.98 17.76 -9.64
C SER A 181 13.44 16.78 -8.59
N ASP A 182 12.92 17.35 -7.50
CA ASP A 182 12.32 16.69 -6.34
C ASP A 182 10.81 16.97 -6.27
N ALA A 183 10.15 16.87 -7.42
CA ALA A 183 8.72 17.18 -7.55
C ALA A 183 7.84 15.97 -7.25
N THR A 184 6.62 16.22 -6.77
CA THR A 184 5.62 15.21 -6.40
C THR A 184 5.40 14.14 -7.49
N ASN A 185 4.93 12.97 -7.08
CA ASN A 185 4.70 11.78 -7.89
C ASN A 185 4.08 12.08 -9.29
N PRO A 186 4.60 11.51 -10.40
CA PRO A 186 4.08 11.73 -11.76
C PRO A 186 2.60 11.34 -11.97
N LYS A 187 2.01 10.53 -11.08
CA LYS A 187 0.57 10.22 -11.09
C LYS A 187 -0.31 11.41 -10.69
N MET A 188 0.25 12.40 -10.00
CA MET A 188 -0.49 13.55 -9.51
C MET A 188 -0.71 14.54 -10.66
N PHE A 189 -1.90 15.17 -10.66
CA PHE A 189 -2.36 16.00 -11.79
C PHE A 189 -1.48 17.24 -12.04
N ASP A 190 -0.65 17.62 -11.06
CA ASP A 190 0.22 18.79 -11.06
C ASP A 190 1.65 18.50 -11.53
N SER A 191 2.16 17.27 -11.39
CA SER A 191 3.58 16.96 -11.64
C SER A 191 3.91 16.33 -13.00
N TRP A 192 2.94 15.75 -13.72
CA TRP A 192 3.20 15.05 -14.99
C TRP A 192 3.91 15.93 -16.05
N THR A 193 3.70 17.25 -15.99
CA THR A 193 4.32 18.24 -16.89
C THR A 193 5.84 18.35 -16.74
N LEU A 194 6.39 17.75 -15.68
CA LEU A 194 7.83 17.63 -15.40
C LEU A 194 8.41 16.29 -15.90
N TYR A 195 7.62 15.48 -16.61
CA TYR A 195 8.03 14.20 -17.20
C TYR A 195 7.79 14.16 -18.72
N SER A 196 7.63 15.33 -19.36
CA SER A 196 7.50 15.48 -20.81
C SER A 196 8.84 15.72 -21.50
N ARG A 197 8.91 15.39 -22.78
CA ARG A 197 10.07 15.66 -23.63
C ARG A 197 10.43 17.16 -23.64
N GLU A 198 9.44 18.04 -23.71
CA GLU A 198 9.63 19.48 -23.72
C GLU A 198 10.23 20.00 -22.42
N PHE A 199 9.80 19.47 -21.27
CA PHE A 199 10.41 19.81 -19.99
C PHE A 199 11.87 19.33 -19.91
N TYR A 200 12.16 18.09 -20.32
CA TYR A 200 13.53 17.61 -20.35
C TYR A 200 14.43 18.42 -21.29
N GLN A 201 13.90 18.83 -22.45
CA GLN A 201 14.63 19.70 -23.37
C GLN A 201 14.91 21.07 -22.74
N LEU A 202 13.92 21.64 -22.05
CA LEU A 202 14.10 22.89 -21.32
C LEU A 202 15.18 22.77 -20.23
N VAL A 203 15.17 21.69 -19.46
CA VAL A 203 16.23 21.40 -18.47
C VAL A 203 17.59 21.33 -19.16
N LYS A 204 17.70 20.57 -20.26
CA LYS A 204 18.95 20.43 -21.02
C LYS A 204 19.48 21.77 -21.53
N ASP A 205 18.59 22.66 -21.99
CA ASP A 205 18.97 24.00 -22.45
C ASP A 205 19.50 24.90 -21.32
N ARG A 206 19.15 24.60 -20.06
CA ARG A 206 19.60 25.30 -18.84
C ARG A 206 20.77 24.61 -18.14
N LEU A 207 21.31 23.52 -18.68
CA LEU A 207 22.57 22.96 -18.19
C LEU A 207 23.77 23.68 -18.84
N LYS A 208 24.82 23.90 -18.03
CA LYS A 208 26.16 24.25 -18.53
C LYS A 208 26.75 23.08 -19.33
N PRO A 209 27.76 23.29 -20.20
CA PRO A 209 28.57 22.20 -20.71
C PRO A 209 29.12 21.36 -19.55
N GLY A 210 29.00 20.03 -19.62
CA GLY A 210 29.34 19.15 -18.49
C GLY A 210 28.23 18.96 -17.45
N GLY A 211 27.13 19.72 -17.55
CA GLY A 211 26.08 19.74 -16.54
C GLY A 211 25.26 18.44 -16.46
N VAL A 212 24.75 18.16 -15.26
CA VAL A 212 24.06 16.91 -14.92
C VAL A 212 22.64 17.21 -14.46
N PHE A 213 21.68 16.39 -14.91
CA PHE A 213 20.30 16.42 -14.44
C PHE A 213 19.99 15.18 -13.61
N CYS A 214 19.38 15.36 -12.44
CA CYS A 214 18.86 14.25 -11.63
C CYS A 214 17.40 14.49 -11.25
N GLN A 215 16.57 13.46 -11.40
CA GLN A 215 15.15 13.56 -11.10
C GLN A 215 14.67 12.32 -10.37
N TRP A 216 13.83 12.55 -9.36
CA TRP A 216 13.11 11.49 -8.66
C TRP A 216 11.94 10.95 -9.49
N ALA A 217 11.70 9.65 -9.40
CA ALA A 217 10.48 8.99 -9.85
C ALA A 217 10.11 7.88 -8.85
N VAL A 218 8.95 7.25 -9.07
CA VAL A 218 8.44 6.17 -8.22
C VAL A 218 8.09 4.92 -9.01
N MET A 219 8.08 3.77 -8.34
CA MET A 219 7.63 2.48 -8.85
C MET A 219 6.82 1.68 -7.80
N PRO A 220 5.85 0.84 -8.22
CA PRO A 220 5.39 0.69 -9.58
C PRO A 220 4.55 1.89 -10.05
N LEU A 221 4.59 2.16 -11.35
CA LEU A 221 3.63 3.01 -12.06
C LEU A 221 2.73 2.10 -12.91
N PRO A 222 1.47 2.46 -13.16
CA PRO A 222 0.55 1.55 -13.82
C PRO A 222 0.82 1.48 -15.32
N GLY A 223 0.35 0.39 -15.94
CA GLY A 223 0.49 0.14 -17.35
C GLY A 223 1.95 0.25 -17.77
N ASP A 224 2.18 0.97 -18.86
CA ASP A 224 3.50 1.23 -19.44
C ASP A 224 4.13 2.56 -18.99
N ALA A 225 3.54 3.27 -18.03
CA ALA A 225 3.94 4.63 -17.67
C ALA A 225 5.44 4.74 -17.32
N ILE A 226 6.00 3.74 -16.65
CA ILE A 226 7.44 3.74 -16.36
C ILE A 226 8.31 3.59 -17.61
N LYS A 227 7.89 2.77 -18.58
CA LYS A 227 8.57 2.63 -19.88
C LYS A 227 8.46 3.93 -20.68
N VAL A 228 7.30 4.59 -20.65
CA VAL A 228 7.09 5.91 -21.26
C VAL A 228 8.03 6.94 -20.64
N ILE A 229 8.10 7.05 -19.31
CA ILE A 229 8.97 8.02 -18.63
C ILE A 229 10.44 7.80 -19.01
N LEU A 230 10.92 6.55 -18.94
CA LEU A 230 12.29 6.20 -19.30
C LEU A 230 12.60 6.49 -20.77
N ASN A 231 11.70 6.15 -21.69
CA ASN A 231 11.87 6.42 -23.12
C ASN A 231 11.87 7.93 -23.42
N THR A 232 11.01 8.68 -22.74
CA THR A 232 10.92 10.14 -22.85
C THR A 232 12.20 10.80 -22.35
N PHE A 233 12.71 10.38 -21.19
CA PHE A 233 13.97 10.87 -20.62
C PHE A 233 15.15 10.60 -21.57
N ARG A 234 15.27 9.35 -22.03
CA ARG A 234 16.31 8.91 -22.98
C ARG A 234 16.28 9.70 -24.30
N SER A 235 15.10 10.12 -24.76
CA SER A 235 14.96 10.89 -26.01
C SER A 235 15.67 12.25 -25.98
N VAL A 236 15.93 12.79 -24.78
CA VAL A 236 16.65 14.05 -24.56
C VAL A 236 18.04 13.82 -23.96
N PHE A 237 18.18 12.85 -23.05
CA PHE A 237 19.43 12.45 -22.40
C PHE A 237 19.80 11.02 -22.82
N PRO A 238 20.49 10.84 -23.97
CA PRO A 238 20.86 9.51 -24.46
C PRO A 238 21.85 8.78 -23.55
N HIS A 239 22.67 9.53 -22.81
CA HIS A 239 23.50 9.02 -21.73
C HIS A 239 22.75 9.22 -20.42
N MET A 240 22.21 8.12 -19.91
CA MET A 240 21.43 8.13 -18.69
C MET A 240 21.73 6.91 -17.84
N SER A 241 21.48 7.04 -16.54
CA SER A 241 21.47 5.92 -15.62
C SER A 241 20.27 5.97 -14.70
N PHE A 242 19.92 4.80 -14.20
CA PHE A 242 18.75 4.56 -13.39
C PHE A 242 19.15 3.92 -12.08
N TRP A 243 18.71 4.50 -10.96
CA TRP A 243 19.13 4.14 -9.61
C TRP A 243 17.91 3.83 -8.75
N SER A 244 18.02 2.87 -7.84
CA SER A 244 16.92 2.37 -7.01
C SER A 244 17.36 2.23 -5.56
N ILE A 245 16.58 2.82 -4.65
CA ILE A 245 16.76 2.59 -3.21
C ILE A 245 16.20 1.21 -2.88
N HIS A 246 17.08 0.32 -2.40
CA HIS A 246 16.78 -1.10 -2.26
C HIS A 246 15.54 -1.38 -1.41
N GLY A 247 14.65 -2.23 -1.93
CA GLY A 247 13.44 -2.68 -1.24
C GLY A 247 12.40 -1.57 -1.04
N SER A 248 12.39 -0.56 -1.91
CA SER A 248 11.43 0.54 -1.86
C SER A 248 10.86 0.87 -3.23
N SER A 249 9.87 1.77 -3.26
CA SER A 249 9.31 2.35 -4.48
C SER A 249 10.18 3.42 -5.13
N GLN A 250 11.33 3.75 -4.54
CA GLN A 250 12.00 5.04 -4.78
C GLN A 250 13.17 4.90 -5.75
N VAL A 251 13.14 5.71 -6.81
CA VAL A 251 14.08 5.61 -7.93
C VAL A 251 14.53 6.98 -8.44
N LEU A 252 15.71 7.02 -9.05
CA LEU A 252 16.33 8.23 -9.58
C LEU A 252 16.73 8.03 -11.04
N MET A 253 16.44 9.02 -11.87
CA MET A 253 16.95 9.13 -13.24
C MET A 253 18.07 10.18 -13.26
N LEU A 254 19.22 9.80 -13.81
CA LEU A 254 20.37 10.68 -13.96
C LEU A 254 20.69 10.84 -15.45
N GLY A 255 20.72 12.07 -15.94
CA GLY A 255 21.14 12.43 -17.29
C GLY A 255 22.51 13.10 -17.28
N THR A 256 23.44 12.55 -18.05
CA THR A 256 24.82 13.05 -18.17
C THR A 256 25.12 13.49 -19.61
N PRO A 257 26.12 14.35 -19.83
CA PRO A 257 26.49 14.79 -21.18
C PRO A 257 27.14 13.67 -22.00
N GLU A 258 27.83 12.75 -21.33
CA GLU A 258 28.54 11.61 -21.89
C GLU A 258 28.21 10.36 -21.07
N ARG A 259 28.60 9.17 -21.56
CA ARG A 259 28.45 7.91 -20.84
C ARG A 259 29.08 8.03 -19.45
N LEU A 260 28.36 7.54 -18.44
CA LEU A 260 28.79 7.67 -17.05
C LEU A 260 30.15 7.00 -16.82
N GLU A 261 31.10 7.76 -16.30
CA GLU A 261 32.43 7.28 -15.89
C GLU A 261 32.78 7.80 -14.49
N ILE A 262 32.81 6.89 -13.52
CA ILE A 262 33.04 7.20 -12.11
C ILE A 262 34.50 6.93 -11.74
N ASP A 263 35.16 7.94 -11.18
CA ASP A 263 36.45 7.77 -10.50
C ASP A 263 36.19 7.31 -9.06
N TYR A 264 36.55 6.07 -8.73
CA TYR A 264 36.33 5.51 -7.40
C TYR A 264 37.12 6.25 -6.33
N ALA A 265 38.37 6.63 -6.60
CA ALA A 265 39.22 7.27 -5.62
C ALA A 265 38.73 8.69 -5.31
N ASP A 266 38.29 9.43 -6.32
CA ASP A 266 37.67 10.74 -6.14
C ASP A 266 36.32 10.62 -5.42
N LEU A 267 35.46 9.68 -5.83
CA LEU A 267 34.19 9.41 -5.17
C LEU A 267 34.38 9.12 -3.69
N ALA A 268 35.27 8.18 -3.34
CA ALA A 268 35.53 7.79 -1.96
C ALA A 268 35.99 8.99 -1.12
N LYS A 269 36.92 9.79 -1.66
CA LYS A 269 37.44 10.99 -1.00
C LYS A 269 36.37 12.04 -0.75
N ARG A 270 35.43 12.22 -1.69
CA ARG A 270 34.36 13.23 -1.59
C ARG A 270 33.17 12.75 -0.75
N LEU A 271 32.93 11.44 -0.72
CA LEU A 271 31.84 10.83 0.02
C LEU A 271 32.16 10.66 1.50
N GLU A 272 33.40 10.34 1.87
CA GLU A 272 33.80 10.05 3.27
C GLU A 272 33.41 11.16 4.28
N PRO A 273 33.64 12.47 4.01
CA PRO A 273 33.22 13.53 4.92
C PRO A 273 31.69 13.62 5.10
N LEU A 274 30.92 13.14 4.12
CA LEU A 274 29.46 13.25 4.11
C LEU A 274 28.79 12.14 4.94
N TYR A 275 29.51 11.07 5.31
CA TYR A 275 29.02 10.05 6.23
C TYR A 275 28.48 10.65 7.52
N ASP A 276 29.23 11.59 8.08
CA ASP A 276 28.83 12.32 9.29
C ASP A 276 28.19 13.68 8.96
N ASP A 277 28.79 14.51 8.09
CA ASP A 277 28.31 15.88 7.85
C ASP A 277 26.91 15.92 7.20
N ALA A 278 26.61 14.96 6.32
CA ALA A 278 25.29 14.82 5.72
C ALA A 278 24.43 13.73 6.39
N GLY A 279 24.96 13.05 7.40
CA GLY A 279 24.30 11.97 8.14
C GLY A 279 24.10 10.69 7.34
N LEU A 280 24.89 10.44 6.28
CA LEU A 280 24.69 9.29 5.39
C LEU A 280 24.88 7.95 6.10
N ALA A 281 25.87 7.84 7.01
CA ALA A 281 26.14 6.60 7.73
C ALA A 281 24.97 6.20 8.65
N GLU A 282 24.27 7.18 9.24
CA GLU A 282 23.06 6.93 10.03
C GLU A 282 21.98 6.21 9.22
N PHE A 283 21.90 6.51 7.92
CA PHE A 283 20.94 5.91 6.99
C PHE A 283 21.57 4.81 6.13
N GLY A 284 22.68 4.20 6.59
CA GLY A 284 23.29 3.04 5.98
C GLY A 284 23.90 3.30 4.61
N ILE A 285 24.45 4.50 4.40
CA ILE A 285 25.31 4.84 3.27
C ILE A 285 26.65 5.28 3.85
N ASP A 286 27.49 4.30 4.16
CA ASP A 286 28.73 4.45 4.94
C ASP A 286 29.99 3.98 4.17
N THR A 287 29.81 3.55 2.93
CA THR A 287 30.88 3.11 2.03
C THR A 287 30.62 3.56 0.59
N PRO A 288 31.67 3.75 -0.23
CA PRO A 288 31.49 4.02 -1.66
C PRO A 288 30.78 2.87 -2.37
N GLU A 289 31.04 1.62 -1.99
CA GLU A 289 30.36 0.44 -2.53
C GLU A 289 28.86 0.45 -2.23
N LYS A 290 28.45 0.80 -1.01
CA LYS A 290 27.03 0.94 -0.67
C LYS A 290 26.38 2.09 -1.44
N PHE A 291 27.05 3.22 -1.61
CA PHE A 291 26.54 4.31 -2.45
C PHE A 291 26.34 3.85 -3.91
N LEU A 292 27.34 3.19 -4.49
CA LEU A 292 27.31 2.67 -5.86
C LEU A 292 26.29 1.53 -6.03
N SER A 293 25.95 0.81 -4.97
CA SER A 293 24.99 -0.30 -5.00
C SER A 293 23.58 0.08 -5.41
N PHE A 294 23.22 1.37 -5.31
CA PHE A 294 21.92 1.86 -5.74
C PHE A 294 21.81 1.96 -7.27
N PHE A 295 22.90 1.81 -8.02
CA PHE A 295 22.82 1.72 -9.47
C PHE A 295 22.03 0.48 -9.89
N LEU A 296 21.04 0.68 -10.76
CA LEU A 296 20.23 -0.42 -11.30
C LEU A 296 20.63 -0.73 -12.75
N LEU A 297 20.65 0.27 -13.64
CA LEU A 297 21.04 0.08 -15.04
C LEU A 297 21.42 1.40 -15.73
N GLY A 298 22.24 1.32 -16.79
CA GLY A 298 22.58 2.47 -17.64
C GLY A 298 21.85 2.47 -18.98
N GLU A 299 22.31 3.30 -19.91
CA GLU A 299 21.64 3.52 -21.20
C GLU A 299 21.47 2.25 -22.04
N ASP A 300 22.41 1.31 -21.91
CA ASP A 300 22.40 0.03 -22.63
C ASP A 300 21.29 -0.88 -22.10
N GLY A 301 21.16 -0.98 -20.77
CA GLY A 301 20.08 -1.73 -20.12
C GLY A 301 18.70 -1.18 -20.44
N VAL A 302 18.57 0.16 -20.40
CA VAL A 302 17.30 0.85 -20.69
C VAL A 302 16.91 0.58 -22.15
N SER A 303 17.88 0.63 -23.06
CA SER A 303 17.65 0.35 -24.48
C SER A 303 17.22 -1.09 -24.75
N ARG A 304 17.77 -2.07 -24.02
CA ARG A 304 17.34 -3.48 -24.13
C ARG A 304 15.93 -3.70 -23.58
N MET A 305 15.60 -3.06 -22.46
CA MET A 305 14.26 -3.15 -21.86
C MET A 305 13.18 -2.51 -22.75
N LEU A 306 13.51 -1.40 -23.40
CA LEU A 306 12.61 -0.66 -24.30
C LEU A 306 12.67 -1.17 -25.75
N THR A 307 13.17 -2.38 -25.98
CA THR A 307 13.11 -3.00 -27.31
C THR A 307 11.64 -3.09 -27.75
N ASP A 308 11.34 -2.64 -28.96
CA ASP A 308 9.97 -2.57 -29.51
C ASP A 308 9.00 -1.67 -28.74
N PHE A 309 9.51 -0.71 -27.95
CA PHE A 309 8.71 0.31 -27.25
C PHE A 309 9.05 1.72 -27.75
N ASP A 310 8.07 2.43 -28.30
CA ASP A 310 8.27 3.71 -28.98
C ASP A 310 7.53 4.90 -28.36
N LYS A 311 6.62 4.68 -27.41
CA LYS A 311 5.84 5.75 -26.77
C LYS A 311 6.73 6.71 -25.98
N ILE A 312 6.46 8.00 -26.12
CA ILE A 312 7.07 9.10 -25.34
C ILE A 312 5.99 10.09 -24.90
N SER A 313 6.10 10.66 -23.71
CA SER A 313 5.23 11.74 -23.25
C SER A 313 5.70 13.08 -23.82
N THR A 314 4.78 13.79 -24.46
CA THR A 314 4.94 15.20 -24.80
C THR A 314 3.91 16.03 -24.04
N ASP A 315 4.07 17.35 -24.02
CA ASP A 315 3.06 18.24 -23.44
C ASP A 315 1.66 18.04 -24.05
N ASP A 316 1.61 17.82 -25.37
CA ASP A 316 0.36 17.62 -26.12
C ASP A 316 -0.16 16.17 -26.06
N LEU A 317 0.69 15.22 -25.67
CA LEU A 317 0.35 13.80 -25.58
C LEU A 317 0.96 13.16 -24.31
N PRO A 318 0.38 13.43 -23.13
CA PRO A 318 0.95 13.01 -21.85
C PRO A 318 0.56 11.58 -21.49
N HIS A 319 1.17 10.61 -22.19
CA HIS A 319 0.89 9.18 -21.99
C HIS A 319 1.07 8.68 -20.55
N ALA A 320 1.88 9.34 -19.73
CA ALA A 320 2.09 8.98 -18.33
C ALA A 320 1.01 9.50 -17.35
N GLN A 321 0.13 10.43 -17.76
CA GLN A 321 -0.78 11.17 -16.86
C GLN A 321 -2.08 10.40 -16.50
N PHE A 322 -2.59 9.54 -17.37
CA PHE A 322 -3.98 9.05 -17.29
C PHE A 322 -4.18 7.72 -16.54
N TYR A 323 -3.16 7.23 -15.83
CA TYR A 323 -3.25 5.97 -15.10
C TYR A 323 -3.35 6.21 -13.59
N ILE A 324 -4.56 6.07 -13.03
CA ILE A 324 -4.83 6.33 -11.61
C ILE A 324 -4.60 5.08 -10.74
N ASN A 325 -4.98 3.90 -11.22
CA ASN A 325 -4.92 2.65 -10.44
C ASN A 325 -3.69 1.82 -10.79
N GLN A 326 -3.01 1.27 -9.78
CA GLN A 326 -1.97 0.24 -9.98
C GLN A 326 -2.59 -0.99 -10.66
N ASP A 327 -1.87 -1.57 -11.61
CA ASP A 327 -2.23 -2.81 -12.30
C ASP A 327 -1.08 -3.83 -12.24
N SER A 328 -1.36 -5.07 -12.64
CA SER A 328 -0.34 -6.12 -12.75
C SER A 328 0.74 -5.74 -13.76
N THR A 329 0.35 -5.14 -14.89
CA THR A 329 1.25 -4.68 -15.96
C THR A 329 2.34 -3.74 -15.44
N GLY A 330 1.97 -2.77 -14.60
CA GLY A 330 2.91 -1.84 -13.98
C GLY A 330 3.91 -2.53 -13.06
N THR A 331 3.44 -3.52 -12.29
CA THR A 331 4.29 -4.34 -11.43
C THR A 331 5.24 -5.21 -12.26
N ASP A 332 4.75 -5.83 -13.33
CA ASP A 332 5.54 -6.65 -14.25
C ASP A 332 6.62 -5.82 -14.96
N ASN A 333 6.27 -4.62 -15.43
CA ASN A 333 7.23 -3.69 -16.02
C ASN A 333 8.34 -3.28 -15.04
N CYS A 334 8.04 -3.20 -13.75
CA CYS A 334 9.04 -2.93 -12.71
C CYS A 334 9.87 -4.18 -12.37
N LEU A 335 9.28 -5.38 -12.41
CA LEU A 335 10.04 -6.62 -12.29
C LEU A 335 11.00 -6.80 -13.48
N ASP A 336 10.59 -6.42 -14.69
CA ASP A 336 11.45 -6.41 -15.87
C ASP A 336 12.68 -5.52 -15.66
N LEU A 337 12.51 -4.31 -15.14
CA LEU A 337 13.64 -3.43 -14.78
C LEU A 337 14.66 -4.13 -13.88
N VAL A 338 14.19 -4.87 -12.87
CA VAL A 338 15.06 -5.64 -11.97
C VAL A 338 15.74 -6.80 -12.70
N ARG A 339 15.10 -7.40 -13.73
CA ARG A 339 15.73 -8.43 -14.59
C ARG A 339 16.83 -7.86 -15.48
N TYR A 340 16.71 -6.61 -15.91
CA TYR A 340 17.70 -5.90 -16.73
C TYR A 340 18.81 -5.23 -15.92
N GLN A 341 18.86 -5.44 -14.60
CA GLN A 341 19.90 -4.90 -13.73
C GLN A 341 21.30 -5.17 -14.29
N GLU A 342 22.11 -4.12 -14.35
CA GLU A 342 23.49 -4.15 -14.82
C GLU A 342 24.47 -3.97 -13.66
N SER A 343 25.70 -4.46 -13.83
CA SER A 343 26.78 -4.13 -12.91
C SER A 343 27.24 -2.69 -13.14
N ILE A 344 27.59 -1.99 -12.06
CA ILE A 344 28.20 -0.65 -12.14
C ILE A 344 29.69 -0.71 -12.57
N VAL A 345 30.34 -1.87 -12.45
CA VAL A 345 31.79 -2.02 -12.72
C VAL A 345 32.23 -1.49 -14.10
N PRO A 346 31.48 -1.70 -15.21
CA PRO A 346 31.80 -1.15 -16.53
C PRO A 346 31.72 0.38 -16.63
N TYR A 347 31.15 1.05 -15.63
CA TYR A 347 31.04 2.51 -15.52
C TYR A 347 32.13 3.11 -14.63
N MET A 348 33.10 2.31 -14.16
CA MET A 348 34.29 2.82 -13.45
C MET A 348 35.38 3.26 -14.43
N LYS A 349 36.04 4.39 -14.16
CA LYS A 349 37.22 4.83 -14.91
C LYS A 349 38.33 3.78 -14.80
N LYS A 350 38.81 3.24 -15.93
CA LYS A 350 39.81 2.15 -15.96
C LYS A 350 41.11 2.46 -15.20
N ALA A 351 41.51 3.72 -15.15
CA ALA A 351 42.72 4.16 -14.47
C ALA A 351 42.53 4.37 -12.96
N SER A 352 41.29 4.38 -12.46
CA SER A 352 40.99 4.60 -11.06
C SER A 352 41.36 3.37 -10.22
N PRO A 353 42.14 3.52 -9.14
CA PRO A 353 42.38 2.41 -8.22
C PRO A 353 41.10 2.08 -7.47
N VAL A 354 40.73 0.79 -7.47
CA VAL A 354 39.61 0.25 -6.67
C VAL A 354 40.16 -0.77 -5.66
N PRO A 355 39.49 -0.96 -4.50
CA PRO A 355 39.86 -2.00 -3.55
C PRO A 355 39.89 -3.38 -4.21
N ALA A 356 40.80 -4.25 -3.76
CA ALA A 356 40.92 -5.62 -4.32
C ALA A 356 39.62 -6.43 -4.20
N ALA A 357 38.81 -6.16 -3.16
CA ALA A 357 37.52 -6.81 -2.94
C ALA A 357 36.34 -6.10 -3.63
N PHE A 358 36.56 -4.99 -4.34
CA PHE A 358 35.50 -4.15 -4.89
C PHE A 358 34.51 -4.93 -5.77
N ALA A 359 35.01 -5.65 -6.79
CA ALA A 359 34.15 -6.41 -7.69
C ALA A 359 33.30 -7.46 -6.95
N LYS A 360 33.90 -8.18 -5.99
CA LYS A 360 33.18 -9.18 -5.17
C LYS A 360 32.10 -8.51 -4.31
N THR A 361 32.41 -7.36 -3.73
CA THR A 361 31.50 -6.58 -2.88
C THR A 361 30.32 -6.06 -3.69
N MET A 362 30.59 -5.49 -4.88
CA MET A 362 29.53 -5.03 -5.79
C MET A 362 28.62 -6.16 -6.25
N THR A 363 29.17 -7.35 -6.57
CA THR A 363 28.34 -8.52 -6.91
C THR A 363 27.40 -8.91 -5.77
N ALA A 364 27.84 -8.86 -4.51
CA ALA A 364 26.99 -9.15 -3.37
C ALA A 364 25.87 -8.10 -3.21
N TYR A 365 26.22 -6.82 -3.29
CA TYR A 365 25.25 -5.72 -3.26
C TYR A 365 24.23 -5.79 -4.41
N GLU A 366 24.65 -6.16 -5.62
CA GLU A 366 23.77 -6.34 -6.77
C GLU A 366 22.72 -7.45 -6.51
N ASP A 367 23.11 -8.58 -5.91
CA ASP A 367 22.19 -9.67 -5.55
C ASP A 367 21.26 -9.27 -4.38
N ILE A 368 21.79 -8.57 -3.37
CA ILE A 368 20.98 -8.00 -2.28
C ILE A 368 19.91 -7.07 -2.85
N ALA A 369 20.30 -6.10 -3.67
CA ALA A 369 19.40 -5.13 -4.29
C ALA A 369 18.28 -5.82 -5.07
N ARG A 370 18.64 -6.81 -5.90
CA ARG A 370 17.68 -7.60 -6.69
C ARG A 370 16.65 -8.27 -5.81
N ARG A 371 17.07 -8.95 -4.75
CA ARG A 371 16.19 -9.68 -3.84
C ARG A 371 15.30 -8.73 -3.05
N LEU A 372 15.85 -7.64 -2.52
CA LEU A 372 15.05 -6.64 -1.82
C LEU A 372 14.00 -6.01 -2.75
N ASN A 373 14.38 -5.64 -3.97
CA ASN A 373 13.45 -5.03 -4.93
C ASN A 373 12.34 -6.00 -5.35
N ILE A 374 12.66 -7.25 -5.68
CA ILE A 374 11.65 -8.28 -5.98
C ILE A 374 10.76 -8.52 -4.76
N GLY A 375 11.36 -8.76 -3.59
CA GLY A 375 10.63 -9.02 -2.34
C GLY A 375 9.65 -7.92 -1.99
N TRP A 376 10.01 -6.65 -2.24
CA TRP A 376 9.11 -5.53 -2.05
C TRP A 376 8.00 -5.46 -3.11
N LEU A 377 8.35 -5.59 -4.40
CA LEU A 377 7.39 -5.50 -5.52
C LEU A 377 6.27 -6.55 -5.44
N ILE A 378 6.59 -7.79 -5.05
CA ILE A 378 5.61 -8.89 -4.98
C ILE A 378 5.25 -9.32 -3.55
N GLY A 379 5.77 -8.63 -2.53
CA GLY A 379 5.50 -8.95 -1.12
C GLY A 379 6.09 -10.29 -0.64
N ASP A 380 7.16 -10.79 -1.26
CA ASP A 380 7.80 -12.06 -0.92
C ASP A 380 8.87 -11.90 0.17
N LEU A 381 8.49 -12.19 1.42
CA LEU A 381 9.38 -12.14 2.58
C LEU A 381 10.58 -13.10 2.49
N THR A 382 10.49 -14.15 1.66
CA THR A 382 11.61 -15.08 1.44
C THR A 382 12.79 -14.37 0.82
N ARG A 383 12.54 -13.42 -0.10
CA ARG A 383 13.60 -12.65 -0.76
C ARG A 383 14.36 -11.77 0.21
N PHE A 384 13.68 -11.21 1.21
CA PHE A 384 14.36 -10.46 2.27
C PHE A 384 15.29 -11.37 3.06
N ALA A 385 14.82 -12.56 3.47
CA ALA A 385 15.66 -13.54 4.17
C ALA A 385 16.83 -14.05 3.33
N GLU A 386 16.67 -14.18 2.01
CA GLU A 386 17.77 -14.53 1.12
C GLU A 386 18.79 -13.39 0.99
N ALA A 387 18.35 -12.13 0.92
CA ALA A 387 19.24 -10.97 0.90
C ALA A 387 20.09 -10.87 2.19
N ALA A 388 19.50 -11.26 3.32
CA ALA A 388 20.18 -11.47 4.60
C ALA A 388 21.43 -12.35 4.44
N VAL A 389 21.20 -13.58 3.95
CA VAL A 389 22.26 -14.59 3.79
C VAL A 389 23.37 -14.09 2.87
N VAL A 390 23.02 -13.42 1.77
CA VAL A 390 24.01 -12.83 0.86
C VAL A 390 24.83 -11.74 1.56
N ALA A 391 24.20 -10.88 2.37
CA ALA A 391 24.89 -9.86 3.14
C ALA A 391 25.85 -10.49 4.17
N ASP A 392 25.37 -11.47 4.95
CA ASP A 392 26.16 -12.22 5.93
C ASP A 392 27.37 -12.93 5.28
N ASP A 393 27.17 -13.64 4.17
CA ASP A 393 28.23 -14.36 3.43
C ASP A 393 29.28 -13.40 2.85
N ALA A 394 28.86 -12.18 2.51
CA ALA A 394 29.73 -11.12 2.02
C ALA A 394 30.38 -10.30 3.15
N GLY A 395 29.94 -10.46 4.41
CA GLY A 395 30.39 -9.67 5.54
C GLY A 395 29.88 -8.23 5.51
N LEU A 396 28.69 -7.99 4.95
CA LEU A 396 28.06 -6.68 4.80
C LEU A 396 26.97 -6.49 5.85
N ASP A 397 27.02 -5.37 6.58
CA ASP A 397 25.94 -4.94 7.49
C ASP A 397 25.03 -3.94 6.76
N ASP A 398 24.11 -4.46 5.94
CA ASP A 398 23.29 -3.61 5.07
C ASP A 398 22.02 -3.10 5.78
N ALA A 399 21.87 -1.77 5.88
CA ALA A 399 20.74 -1.16 6.58
C ALA A 399 19.38 -1.42 5.89
N ASN A 400 19.33 -1.55 4.56
CA ASN A 400 18.09 -1.87 3.85
C ASN A 400 17.70 -3.31 4.12
N VAL A 401 18.67 -4.24 4.09
CA VAL A 401 18.50 -5.61 4.56
C VAL A 401 17.98 -5.56 5.99
N ALA A 402 18.69 -4.98 6.96
CA ALA A 402 18.25 -4.89 8.36
C ALA A 402 16.85 -4.27 8.53
N HIS A 403 16.48 -3.28 7.71
CA HIS A 403 15.15 -2.69 7.68
C HIS A 403 14.09 -3.71 7.25
N HIS A 404 14.32 -4.42 6.14
CA HIS A 404 13.44 -5.49 5.68
C HIS A 404 13.55 -6.77 6.53
N LEU A 405 14.65 -6.97 7.26
CA LEU A 405 14.87 -8.04 8.22
C LEU A 405 14.43 -7.71 9.63
N ASN A 406 13.99 -6.49 9.91
CA ASN A 406 13.05 -6.32 11.01
C ASN A 406 11.84 -7.25 10.87
N TYR A 407 11.66 -7.85 9.68
CA TYR A 407 10.77 -8.94 9.32
C TYR A 407 11.42 -10.36 9.14
N CYS A 408 12.73 -10.62 9.38
CA CYS A 408 13.48 -11.88 9.02
C CYS A 408 14.70 -12.31 9.96
N PRO A 409 15.37 -13.48 9.76
CA PRO A 409 16.06 -14.29 10.81
C PRO A 409 17.45 -13.92 11.44
N GLU A 410 18.34 -13.11 10.85
CA GLU A 410 19.68 -12.73 11.44
C GLU A 410 19.60 -11.90 12.72
N LYS A 411 18.44 -11.28 12.92
CA LYS A 411 17.99 -10.58 14.13
C LYS A 411 18.19 -11.41 15.42
N LYS A 412 18.22 -12.75 15.34
CA LYS A 412 18.50 -13.63 16.51
C LYS A 412 19.90 -13.38 17.07
N ARG A 413 20.92 -13.33 16.21
CA ARG A 413 22.31 -13.16 16.63
C ARG A 413 22.57 -11.74 17.14
N HIS A 414 22.00 -10.74 16.47
CA HIS A 414 22.07 -9.33 16.88
C HIS A 414 21.47 -9.10 18.27
N PHE A 415 20.26 -9.59 18.55
CA PHE A 415 19.68 -9.41 19.88
C PHE A 415 20.30 -10.29 20.94
N GLN A 416 20.86 -11.46 20.58
CA GLN A 416 21.69 -12.22 21.50
C GLN A 416 22.91 -11.40 21.95
N ALA A 417 23.64 -10.78 21.02
CA ALA A 417 24.75 -9.87 21.35
C ALA A 417 24.30 -8.64 22.15
N ARG A 418 23.12 -8.08 21.85
CA ARG A 418 22.56 -6.97 22.62
C ARG A 418 22.22 -7.36 24.06
N LEU A 419 21.74 -8.58 24.30
CA LEU A 419 21.48 -9.07 25.65
C LEU A 419 22.74 -9.45 26.43
N GLU A 420 23.87 -9.67 25.75
CA GLU A 420 25.17 -9.84 26.42
C GLU A 420 25.63 -8.54 27.10
N THR A 421 25.34 -7.40 26.49
CA THR A 421 25.70 -6.08 27.04
C THR A 421 24.57 -5.43 27.83
N HIS A 422 23.31 -5.71 27.50
CA HIS A 422 22.11 -5.10 28.10
C HIS A 422 21.08 -6.19 28.47
N PRO A 423 21.30 -6.93 29.57
CA PRO A 423 20.49 -8.11 29.90
C PRO A 423 19.01 -7.84 30.13
N ASP A 424 18.62 -6.61 30.51
CA ASP A 424 17.22 -6.27 30.82
C ASP A 424 16.53 -5.50 29.68
N ASP A 425 17.09 -5.50 28.46
CA ASP A 425 16.46 -4.86 27.30
C ASP A 425 15.19 -5.60 26.87
N VAL A 426 14.06 -5.08 27.35
CA VAL A 426 12.69 -5.55 27.10
C VAL A 426 12.39 -5.68 25.60
N THR A 427 12.92 -4.78 24.77
CA THR A 427 12.70 -4.76 23.32
C THR A 427 13.48 -5.89 22.66
N ALA A 428 14.77 -6.03 22.98
CA ALA A 428 15.62 -7.10 22.46
C ALA A 428 15.08 -8.49 22.85
N ARG A 429 14.63 -8.67 24.10
CA ARG A 429 13.99 -9.92 24.57
C ARG A 429 12.69 -10.22 23.86
N ASN A 430 11.81 -9.24 23.69
CA ASN A 430 10.54 -9.45 22.98
C ASN A 430 10.78 -9.86 21.52
N TRP A 431 11.77 -9.27 20.86
CA TRP A 431 12.10 -9.64 19.50
C TRP A 431 12.76 -11.02 19.39
N LEU A 432 13.67 -11.40 20.31
CA LEU A 432 14.18 -12.77 20.38
C LEU A 432 13.07 -13.78 20.58
N GLY A 433 12.15 -13.52 21.50
CA GLY A 433 10.98 -14.37 21.72
C GLY A 433 10.15 -14.53 20.45
N SER A 434 9.94 -13.45 19.70
CA SER A 434 9.19 -13.49 18.43
C SER A 434 9.92 -14.31 17.36
N ILE A 435 11.24 -14.25 17.31
CA ILE A 435 12.06 -15.03 16.38
C ILE A 435 12.01 -16.51 16.75
N HIS A 436 12.15 -16.83 18.03
CA HIS A 436 12.00 -18.19 18.54
C HIS A 436 10.62 -18.77 18.21
N LEU A 437 9.55 -17.99 18.42
CA LEU A 437 8.18 -18.41 18.09
C LEU A 437 8.02 -18.74 16.59
N LYS A 438 8.53 -17.88 15.70
CA LYS A 438 8.45 -18.09 14.25
C LYS A 438 9.26 -19.29 13.76
N ARG A 439 10.33 -19.65 14.47
CA ARG A 439 11.17 -20.82 14.18
C ARG A 439 10.67 -22.12 14.83
N GLY A 440 9.56 -22.08 15.58
CA GLY A 440 9.05 -23.24 16.31
C GLY A 440 9.84 -23.58 17.58
N GLU A 441 10.74 -22.70 18.02
CA GLU A 441 11.55 -22.84 19.25
C GLU A 441 10.74 -22.37 20.46
N TYR A 442 9.66 -23.08 20.78
CA TYR A 442 8.60 -22.57 21.66
C TYR A 442 9.00 -22.39 23.13
N GLU A 443 9.87 -23.24 23.67
CA GLU A 443 10.36 -23.09 25.05
C GLU A 443 11.20 -21.82 25.23
N GLN A 444 12.04 -21.50 24.24
CA GLN A 444 12.85 -20.29 24.23
C GLN A 444 11.98 -19.05 24.04
N ALA A 445 10.98 -19.13 23.15
CA ALA A 445 10.01 -18.06 22.95
C ALA A 445 9.27 -17.73 24.26
N GLU A 446 8.73 -18.76 24.93
CA GLU A 446 8.04 -18.60 26.20
C GLU A 446 8.94 -17.98 27.28
N LYS A 447 10.19 -18.42 27.38
CA LYS A 447 11.17 -17.89 28.34
C LYS A 447 11.38 -16.39 28.14
N GLU A 448 11.63 -15.96 26.89
CA GLU A 448 11.87 -14.55 26.60
C GLU A 448 10.63 -13.71 26.85
N PHE A 449 9.44 -14.15 26.43
CA PHE A 449 8.21 -13.40 26.69
C PHE A 449 7.84 -13.31 28.17
N LYS A 450 8.03 -14.38 28.95
CA LYS A 450 7.81 -14.32 30.41
C LYS A 450 8.78 -13.36 31.08
N THR A 451 10.03 -13.31 30.62
CA THR A 451 11.02 -12.35 31.13
C THR A 451 10.60 -10.92 30.81
N VAL A 452 10.13 -10.65 29.59
CA VAL A 452 9.56 -9.35 29.20
C VAL A 452 8.38 -8.97 30.08
N ILE A 453 7.46 -9.90 30.38
CA ILE A 453 6.28 -9.66 31.21
C ILE A 453 6.66 -9.42 32.68
N ALA A 454 7.72 -10.08 33.18
CA ALA A 454 8.24 -9.84 34.53
C ALA A 454 8.86 -8.44 34.66
N LEU A 455 9.59 -7.99 33.62
CA LEU A 455 10.19 -6.65 33.57
C LEU A 455 9.16 -5.54 33.31
N LYS A 456 8.16 -5.81 32.47
CA LYS A 456 7.04 -4.91 32.17
C LYS A 456 5.69 -5.64 32.21
N PRO A 457 5.01 -5.64 33.38
CA PRO A 457 3.72 -6.28 33.57
C PRO A 457 2.55 -5.66 32.82
N ASP A 458 2.72 -4.66 31.96
CA ASP A 458 1.67 -4.11 31.08
C ASP A 458 2.00 -4.31 29.59
N HIS A 459 3.09 -5.02 29.26
CA HIS A 459 3.57 -5.16 27.88
C HIS A 459 2.66 -6.10 27.05
N THR A 460 1.70 -5.50 26.35
CA THR A 460 0.61 -6.21 25.65
C THR A 460 1.10 -7.08 24.49
N PHE A 461 2.13 -6.66 23.75
CA PHE A 461 2.69 -7.45 22.64
C PHE A 461 3.37 -8.74 23.11
N ALA A 462 4.08 -8.72 24.23
CA ALA A 462 4.75 -9.91 24.76
C ALA A 462 3.73 -10.91 25.31
N ARG A 463 2.65 -10.43 25.93
CA ARG A 463 1.54 -11.29 26.35
C ARG A 463 0.79 -11.90 25.17
N MET A 464 0.58 -11.11 24.11
CA MET A 464 -0.02 -11.59 22.87
C MET A 464 0.83 -12.69 22.24
N ASN A 465 2.15 -12.47 22.15
CA ASN A 465 3.06 -13.46 21.60
C ASN A 465 3.17 -14.70 22.49
N LEU A 466 3.16 -14.56 23.82
CA LEU A 466 3.10 -15.69 24.75
C LEU A 466 1.80 -16.50 24.58
N ALA A 467 0.67 -15.83 24.39
CA ALA A 467 -0.61 -16.48 24.11
C ALA A 467 -0.57 -17.26 22.79
N MET A 468 0.07 -16.71 21.76
CA MET A 468 0.34 -17.42 20.50
C MET A 468 1.28 -18.61 20.70
N THR A 469 2.35 -18.48 21.50
CA THR A 469 3.24 -19.60 21.85
C THR A 469 2.47 -20.73 22.55
N TYR A 470 1.54 -20.40 23.44
CA TYR A 470 0.67 -21.40 24.07
C TYR A 470 -0.26 -22.08 23.07
N LEU A 471 -0.77 -21.33 22.10
CA LEU A 471 -1.65 -21.86 21.08
C LEU A 471 -0.92 -22.86 20.16
N GLU A 472 0.27 -22.50 19.68
CA GLU A 472 1.10 -23.35 18.81
C GLU A 472 1.65 -24.59 19.53
N THR A 473 1.83 -24.53 20.87
CA THR A 473 2.22 -25.70 21.68
C THR A 473 1.04 -26.54 22.16
N GLY A 474 -0.19 -26.23 21.75
CA GLY A 474 -1.40 -26.97 22.15
C GLY A 474 -1.80 -26.75 23.62
N ARG A 475 -1.20 -25.79 24.34
CA ARG A 475 -1.57 -25.42 25.71
C ARG A 475 -2.75 -24.46 25.70
N ILE A 476 -3.89 -24.97 25.26
CA ILE A 476 -5.05 -24.15 24.89
C ILE A 476 -5.63 -23.36 26.07
N ASP A 477 -5.70 -23.94 27.27
CA ASP A 477 -6.22 -23.24 28.46
C ASP A 477 -5.34 -22.02 28.82
N SER A 478 -4.01 -22.19 28.75
CA SER A 478 -3.05 -21.10 28.97
C SER A 478 -3.15 -20.03 27.88
N ALA A 479 -3.35 -20.42 26.62
CA ALA A 479 -3.55 -19.48 25.52
C ALA A 479 -4.82 -18.63 25.74
N VAL A 480 -5.94 -19.27 26.11
CA VAL A 480 -7.20 -18.58 26.40
C VAL A 480 -7.03 -17.59 27.55
N ALA A 481 -6.39 -18.00 28.65
CA ALA A 481 -6.13 -17.12 29.79
C ALA A 481 -5.28 -15.90 29.38
N ALA A 482 -4.19 -16.13 28.64
CA ALA A 482 -3.31 -15.07 28.19
C ALA A 482 -3.99 -14.09 27.21
N PHE A 483 -4.80 -14.58 26.26
CA PHE A 483 -5.60 -13.70 25.38
C PHE A 483 -6.64 -12.88 26.13
N LEU A 484 -7.25 -13.43 27.19
CA LEU A 484 -8.18 -12.68 28.03
C LEU A 484 -7.48 -11.54 28.77
N GLU A 485 -6.26 -11.76 29.26
CA GLU A 485 -5.44 -10.71 29.87
C GLU A 485 -5.01 -9.65 28.86
N VAL A 486 -4.57 -10.05 27.66
CA VAL A 486 -4.29 -9.11 26.55
C VAL A 486 -5.52 -8.25 26.25
N ARG A 487 -6.70 -8.86 26.14
CA ARG A 487 -7.95 -8.14 25.88
C ARG A 487 -8.31 -7.16 27.00
N LYS A 488 -8.02 -7.47 28.26
CA LYS A 488 -8.24 -6.54 29.39
C LYS A 488 -7.28 -5.34 29.37
N LEU A 489 -6.02 -5.58 28.97
CA LEU A 489 -4.96 -4.58 28.97
C LEU A 489 -4.92 -3.74 27.68
N SER A 490 -5.56 -4.20 26.61
CA SER A 490 -5.55 -3.53 25.30
C SER A 490 -6.54 -2.39 25.23
N THR A 491 -6.09 -1.20 24.84
CA THR A 491 -6.94 -0.02 24.60
C THR A 491 -7.12 0.31 23.11
N THR A 492 -6.41 -0.39 22.22
CA THR A 492 -6.42 -0.12 20.77
C THR A 492 -7.36 -1.04 20.00
N ARG A 493 -8.18 -0.48 19.11
CA ARG A 493 -9.17 -1.20 18.27
C ARG A 493 -8.53 -2.33 17.46
N ASN A 494 -7.35 -2.09 16.89
CA ASN A 494 -6.63 -3.09 16.10
C ASN A 494 -6.18 -4.29 16.93
N MET A 495 -5.61 -4.08 18.12
CA MET A 495 -5.18 -5.17 18.99
C MET A 495 -6.37 -5.97 19.54
N LEU A 496 -7.49 -5.29 19.81
CA LEU A 496 -8.76 -5.93 20.21
C LEU A 496 -9.35 -6.80 19.09
N LYS A 497 -9.28 -6.36 17.82
CA LYS A 497 -9.71 -7.19 16.67
C LYS A 497 -8.88 -8.47 16.58
N VAL A 498 -7.55 -8.35 16.63
CA VAL A 498 -6.64 -9.50 16.52
C VAL A 498 -6.80 -10.46 17.72
N VAL A 499 -6.87 -9.94 18.95
CA VAL A 499 -7.01 -10.80 20.15
C VAL A 499 -8.35 -11.52 20.16
N ASN A 500 -9.44 -10.88 19.72
CA ASN A 500 -10.76 -11.51 19.66
C ASN A 500 -10.79 -12.64 18.61
N GLN A 501 -10.16 -12.44 17.45
CA GLN A 501 -10.01 -13.48 16.43
C GLN A 501 -9.24 -14.69 16.97
N GLN A 502 -8.07 -14.46 17.58
CA GLN A 502 -7.23 -15.55 18.12
C GLN A 502 -7.87 -16.25 19.32
N LEU A 503 -8.56 -15.50 20.19
CA LEU A 503 -9.34 -16.05 21.30
C LEU A 503 -10.51 -16.92 20.80
N GLY A 504 -11.17 -16.53 19.71
CA GLY A 504 -12.18 -17.34 19.04
C GLY A 504 -11.63 -18.69 18.59
N LYS A 505 -10.48 -18.68 17.90
CA LYS A 505 -9.78 -19.90 17.47
C LYS A 505 -9.37 -20.77 18.65
N ALA A 506 -8.76 -20.19 19.69
CA ALA A 506 -8.37 -20.92 20.90
C ALA A 506 -9.57 -21.57 21.60
N ARG A 507 -10.74 -20.92 21.63
CA ARG A 507 -11.98 -21.50 22.17
C ARG A 507 -12.51 -22.66 21.33
N ILE A 508 -12.41 -22.58 20.00
CA ILE A 508 -12.77 -23.69 19.11
C ILE A 508 -11.87 -24.89 19.40
N LEU A 509 -10.54 -24.69 19.43
CA LEU A 509 -9.57 -25.73 19.74
C LEU A 509 -9.79 -26.34 21.14
N ARG A 510 -10.14 -25.50 22.13
CA ARG A 510 -10.48 -25.96 23.48
C ARG A 510 -11.69 -26.88 23.48
N LYS A 511 -12.75 -26.52 22.74
CA LYS A 511 -13.96 -27.36 22.62
C LYS A 511 -13.66 -28.67 21.88
N MET A 512 -12.83 -28.63 20.83
CA MET A 512 -12.42 -29.81 20.09
C MET A 512 -11.64 -30.82 20.95
N ALA A 513 -10.92 -30.37 21.98
CA ALA A 513 -10.25 -31.28 22.92
C ALA A 513 -11.22 -32.25 23.63
N TYR A 514 -12.49 -31.85 23.80
CA TYR A 514 -13.55 -32.68 24.41
C TYR A 514 -14.55 -33.23 23.37
N GLN A 515 -14.53 -32.71 22.14
CA GLN A 515 -15.42 -33.06 21.03
C GLN A 515 -14.62 -33.19 19.71
N PRO A 516 -13.67 -34.15 19.63
CA PRO A 516 -12.72 -34.22 18.51
C PRO A 516 -13.36 -34.59 17.17
N ASP A 517 -14.53 -35.23 17.22
CA ASP A 517 -15.26 -35.71 16.04
C ASP A 517 -16.45 -34.82 15.65
N SER A 518 -16.49 -33.56 16.10
CA SER A 518 -17.52 -32.60 15.66
C SER A 518 -17.18 -32.01 14.28
N PRO A 519 -18.01 -32.25 13.26
CA PRO A 519 -17.83 -31.62 11.94
C PRO A 519 -17.96 -30.10 11.98
N GLU A 520 -18.83 -29.57 12.86
CA GLU A 520 -19.08 -28.13 12.99
C GLU A 520 -17.87 -27.40 13.54
N LEU A 521 -17.18 -27.99 14.53
CA LEU A 521 -15.96 -27.41 15.10
C LEU A 521 -14.80 -27.49 14.10
N ALA A 522 -14.65 -28.61 13.37
CA ALA A 522 -13.65 -28.73 12.31
C ALA A 522 -13.87 -27.70 11.19
N ARG A 523 -15.14 -27.46 10.78
CA ARG A 523 -15.51 -26.41 9.82
C ARG A 523 -15.19 -25.01 10.35
N SER A 524 -15.56 -24.73 11.60
CA SER A 524 -15.30 -23.44 12.24
C SER A 524 -13.81 -23.14 12.37
N LEU A 525 -13.00 -24.17 12.61
CA LEU A 525 -11.55 -24.07 12.58
C LEU A 525 -11.01 -23.79 11.16
N GLY A 526 -11.61 -24.41 10.13
CA GLY A 526 -11.32 -24.12 8.72
C GLY A 526 -11.59 -22.66 8.34
N ILE A 527 -12.70 -22.08 8.79
CA ILE A 527 -13.01 -20.65 8.60
C ILE A 527 -11.97 -19.79 9.31
N ALA A 528 -11.63 -20.12 10.56
CA ALA A 528 -10.64 -19.37 11.32
C ALA A 528 -9.27 -19.35 10.62
N TYR A 529 -8.82 -20.48 10.06
CA TYR A 529 -7.58 -20.54 9.28
C TYR A 529 -7.66 -19.80 7.94
N TYR A 530 -8.82 -19.85 7.27
CA TYR A 530 -9.04 -19.12 6.02
C TYR A 530 -8.92 -17.60 6.21
N ASN A 531 -9.55 -17.07 7.26
CA ASN A 531 -9.47 -15.65 7.62
C ASN A 531 -8.07 -15.20 8.07
N GLU A 532 -7.18 -16.13 8.39
CA GLU A 532 -5.76 -15.88 8.71
C GLU A 532 -4.85 -15.99 7.48
N GLY A 533 -5.39 -16.34 6.30
CA GLY A 533 -4.60 -16.61 5.10
C GLY A 533 -3.84 -17.95 5.14
N ARG A 534 -4.07 -18.80 6.16
CA ARG A 534 -3.46 -20.13 6.28
C ARG A 534 -4.24 -21.15 5.43
N ILE A 535 -4.16 -20.98 4.12
CA ILE A 535 -5.02 -21.70 3.15
C ILE A 535 -4.88 -23.23 3.26
N LEU A 536 -3.65 -23.75 3.42
CA LEU A 536 -3.43 -25.21 3.54
C LEU A 536 -4.04 -25.80 4.81
N ASP A 537 -3.99 -25.09 5.93
CA ASP A 537 -4.59 -25.54 7.19
C ASP A 537 -6.12 -25.42 7.17
N ALA A 538 -6.63 -24.39 6.49
CA ALA A 538 -8.05 -24.27 6.18
C ALA A 538 -8.53 -25.50 5.37
N VAL A 539 -7.84 -25.84 4.28
CA VAL A 539 -8.13 -27.02 3.45
C VAL A 539 -8.11 -28.31 4.26
N ARG A 540 -7.12 -28.51 5.14
CA ARG A 540 -7.04 -29.69 6.02
C ARG A 540 -8.23 -29.75 6.99
N ALA A 541 -8.58 -28.64 7.63
CA ALA A 541 -9.68 -28.57 8.58
C ALA A 541 -11.04 -28.79 7.89
N TYR A 542 -11.25 -28.21 6.71
CA TYR A 542 -12.44 -28.45 5.89
C TYR A 542 -12.52 -29.89 5.37
N ARG A 543 -11.40 -30.51 4.99
CA ARG A 543 -11.36 -31.93 4.62
C ARG A 543 -11.76 -32.83 5.80
N ARG A 544 -11.21 -32.57 6.99
CA ARG A 544 -11.59 -33.30 8.21
C ARG A 544 -13.07 -33.10 8.55
N ALA A 545 -13.59 -31.89 8.38
CA ALA A 545 -15.02 -31.60 8.58
C ALA A 545 -15.89 -32.41 7.60
N ALA A 546 -15.49 -32.49 6.33
CA ALA A 546 -16.20 -33.28 5.32
C ALA A 546 -16.15 -34.78 5.65
N GLU A 547 -15.01 -35.32 6.07
CA GLU A 547 -14.90 -36.73 6.47
C GLU A 547 -15.80 -37.06 7.66
N LEU A 548 -15.79 -36.21 8.70
CA LEU A 548 -16.59 -36.39 9.91
C LEU A 548 -18.10 -36.26 9.64
N SER A 549 -18.49 -35.48 8.64
CA SER A 549 -19.90 -35.28 8.28
C SER A 549 -20.41 -36.28 7.24
N GLY A 550 -19.66 -37.35 6.93
CA GLY A 550 -20.03 -38.31 5.90
C GLY A 550 -20.02 -37.72 4.48
N ASN A 551 -19.12 -36.77 4.22
CA ASN A 551 -19.01 -35.96 3.00
C ASN A 551 -20.24 -35.06 2.77
N ASP A 552 -20.57 -34.21 3.76
CA ASP A 552 -21.68 -33.23 3.61
C ASP A 552 -21.37 -32.36 2.38
N PRO A 553 -22.26 -32.36 1.37
CA PRO A 553 -22.00 -31.65 0.13
C PRO A 553 -21.76 -30.15 0.28
N SER A 554 -22.34 -29.49 1.29
CA SER A 554 -22.06 -28.07 1.54
C SER A 554 -20.61 -27.81 2.00
N ILE A 555 -20.07 -28.72 2.81
CA ILE A 555 -18.69 -28.63 3.29
C ILE A 555 -17.72 -28.97 2.15
N LEU A 556 -18.06 -29.97 1.34
CA LEU A 556 -17.32 -30.31 0.12
C LEU A 556 -17.32 -29.17 -0.89
N TYR A 557 -18.45 -28.47 -1.05
CA TYR A 557 -18.56 -27.33 -1.95
C TYR A 557 -17.70 -26.15 -1.48
N ASN A 558 -17.76 -25.79 -0.21
CA ASN A 558 -16.88 -24.76 0.36
C ASN A 558 -15.40 -25.12 0.23
N LEU A 559 -15.04 -26.40 0.43
CA LEU A 559 -13.69 -26.88 0.22
C LEU A 559 -13.28 -26.80 -1.26
N ALA A 560 -14.18 -27.15 -2.19
CA ALA A 560 -13.93 -27.06 -3.64
C ALA A 560 -13.71 -25.61 -4.10
N LEU A 561 -14.50 -24.67 -3.59
CA LEU A 561 -14.34 -23.23 -3.86
C LEU A 561 -13.00 -22.69 -3.35
N ILE A 562 -12.58 -23.10 -2.15
CA ILE A 562 -11.27 -22.74 -1.60
C ILE A 562 -10.15 -23.29 -2.50
N CYS A 563 -10.27 -24.54 -2.94
CA CYS A 563 -9.29 -25.15 -3.86
C CYS A 563 -9.27 -24.49 -5.25
N GLU A 564 -10.42 -24.07 -5.78
CA GLU A 564 -10.55 -23.35 -7.05
C GLU A 564 -9.95 -21.94 -7.00
N ARG A 565 -10.25 -21.19 -5.93
CA ARG A 565 -9.74 -19.82 -5.72
C ARG A 565 -8.23 -19.78 -5.54
N HIS A 566 -7.65 -20.82 -4.97
CA HIS A 566 -6.21 -20.92 -4.69
C HIS A 566 -5.50 -21.95 -5.59
N GLU A 567 -6.11 -22.29 -6.72
CA GLU A 567 -5.46 -23.04 -7.82
C GLU A 567 -4.94 -24.43 -7.44
N PHE A 568 -5.54 -25.07 -6.43
CA PHE A 568 -5.31 -26.48 -6.10
C PHE A 568 -6.08 -27.39 -7.07
N VAL A 569 -5.73 -27.29 -8.36
CA VAL A 569 -6.45 -27.87 -9.50
C VAL A 569 -6.74 -29.37 -9.35
N PRO A 570 -5.79 -30.25 -8.96
CA PRO A 570 -6.08 -31.68 -8.81
C PRO A 570 -7.07 -31.98 -7.68
N GLU A 571 -7.02 -31.22 -6.59
CA GLU A 571 -7.94 -31.41 -5.47
C GLU A 571 -9.32 -30.84 -5.80
N ALA A 572 -9.39 -29.67 -6.45
CA ALA A 572 -10.64 -29.10 -6.95
C ALA A 572 -11.35 -30.06 -7.91
N ALA A 573 -10.64 -30.66 -8.87
CA ALA A 573 -11.19 -31.66 -9.79
C ALA A 573 -11.81 -32.85 -9.04
N ARG A 574 -11.09 -33.43 -8.09
CA ARG A 574 -11.55 -34.56 -7.28
C ARG A 574 -12.78 -34.21 -6.44
N LEU A 575 -12.83 -33.00 -5.90
CA LEU A 575 -13.95 -32.52 -5.08
C LEU A 575 -15.19 -32.26 -5.93
N TYR A 576 -15.04 -31.65 -7.11
CA TYR A 576 -16.15 -31.44 -8.05
C TYR A 576 -16.68 -32.75 -8.64
N GLU A 577 -15.84 -33.76 -8.82
CA GLU A 577 -16.27 -35.12 -9.17
C GLU A 577 -17.12 -35.75 -8.06
N LYS A 578 -16.68 -35.64 -6.80
CA LYS A 578 -17.44 -36.12 -5.63
C LYS A 578 -18.77 -35.38 -5.44
N LEU A 579 -18.78 -34.06 -5.65
CA LEU A 579 -19.99 -33.23 -5.58
C LEU A 579 -20.98 -33.57 -6.68
N SER A 580 -20.50 -33.83 -7.91
CA SER A 580 -21.33 -34.25 -9.03
C SER A 580 -22.01 -35.61 -8.78
N ALA A 581 -21.31 -36.54 -8.12
CA ALA A 581 -21.86 -37.84 -7.73
C ALA A 581 -22.93 -37.74 -6.64
N ALA A 582 -22.94 -36.65 -5.85
CA ALA A 582 -23.90 -36.38 -4.78
C ALA A 582 -25.19 -35.67 -5.24
N GLN A 583 -25.39 -35.46 -6.55
CA GLN A 583 -26.59 -34.84 -7.16
C GLN A 583 -26.98 -33.45 -6.62
N ILE A 584 -25.99 -32.60 -6.33
CA ILE A 584 -26.25 -31.22 -5.90
C ILE A 584 -25.90 -30.26 -7.04
N ASP A 585 -26.86 -29.37 -7.30
CA ASP A 585 -26.91 -28.30 -8.30
C ASP A 585 -26.15 -28.51 -9.63
N HIS A 586 -26.91 -28.90 -10.64
CA HIS A 586 -26.47 -29.78 -11.73
C HIS A 586 -25.69 -29.09 -12.86
N GLN A 587 -25.64 -27.76 -12.90
CA GLN A 587 -24.97 -27.01 -13.98
C GLN A 587 -23.64 -26.40 -13.56
N ALA A 588 -23.58 -25.65 -12.47
CA ALA A 588 -22.34 -24.99 -12.03
C ALA A 588 -21.29 -26.02 -11.59
N ILE A 589 -21.67 -27.02 -10.80
CA ILE A 589 -20.75 -28.09 -10.35
C ILE A 589 -20.30 -28.96 -11.53
N ALA A 590 -21.17 -29.22 -12.51
CA ALA A 590 -20.81 -29.98 -13.71
C ALA A 590 -19.85 -29.21 -14.62
N ALA A 591 -20.05 -27.89 -14.76
CA ALA A 591 -19.14 -27.02 -15.50
C ALA A 591 -17.76 -26.97 -14.83
N SER A 592 -17.70 -26.70 -13.52
CA SER A 592 -16.45 -26.70 -12.76
C SER A 592 -15.78 -28.07 -12.77
N ARG A 593 -16.53 -29.18 -12.66
CA ARG A 593 -15.97 -30.54 -12.80
C ARG A 593 -15.30 -30.70 -14.17
N ASN A 594 -16.01 -30.42 -15.26
CA ASN A 594 -15.48 -30.62 -16.61
C ASN A 594 -14.22 -29.78 -16.85
N LEU A 595 -14.23 -28.53 -16.38
CA LEU A 595 -13.08 -27.64 -16.43
C LEU A 595 -11.91 -28.23 -15.64
N PHE A 596 -12.04 -28.40 -14.33
CA PHE A 596 -10.92 -28.81 -13.46
C PHE A 596 -10.41 -30.22 -13.76
N THR A 597 -11.26 -31.15 -14.22
CA THR A 597 -10.81 -32.46 -14.68
C THR A 597 -9.99 -32.37 -15.97
N GLY A 598 -10.37 -31.50 -16.92
CA GLY A 598 -9.58 -31.23 -18.12
C GLY A 598 -8.21 -30.60 -17.78
N LEU A 599 -8.20 -29.60 -16.90
CA LEU A 599 -6.99 -28.95 -16.41
C LEU A 599 -6.05 -29.92 -15.68
N ALA A 600 -6.60 -30.84 -14.88
CA ALA A 600 -5.80 -31.82 -14.15
C ALA A 600 -5.17 -32.89 -15.05
N GLN A 601 -5.74 -33.16 -16.23
CA GLN A 601 -5.30 -34.20 -17.15
C GLN A 601 -4.40 -33.68 -18.27
N ASP A 602 -4.50 -32.39 -18.63
CA ASP A 602 -3.77 -31.78 -19.72
C ASP A 602 -2.92 -30.58 -19.23
N PRO A 603 -1.60 -30.76 -19.05
CA PRO A 603 -0.69 -29.68 -18.66
C PRO A 603 -0.65 -28.49 -19.64
N ALA A 604 -1.06 -28.65 -20.90
CA ALA A 604 -1.18 -27.55 -21.84
C ALA A 604 -2.46 -26.73 -21.60
N GLN A 605 -3.59 -27.37 -21.30
CA GLN A 605 -4.81 -26.68 -20.87
C GLN A 605 -4.65 -26.02 -19.50
N LEU A 606 -3.95 -26.67 -18.56
CA LEU A 606 -3.60 -26.03 -17.28
C LEU A 606 -2.78 -24.77 -17.47
N ARG A 607 -1.74 -24.84 -18.32
CA ARG A 607 -0.93 -23.66 -18.67
C ARG A 607 -1.78 -22.59 -19.37
N GLY A 608 -2.65 -22.98 -20.30
CA GLY A 608 -3.61 -22.08 -20.95
C GLY A 608 -4.53 -21.40 -19.95
N TRP A 609 -5.17 -22.15 -19.06
CA TRP A 609 -6.09 -21.61 -18.04
C TRP A 609 -5.40 -20.74 -16.98
N LEU A 610 -4.18 -21.09 -16.56
CA LEU A 610 -3.37 -20.23 -15.71
C LEU A 610 -2.98 -18.95 -16.44
N ASN A 611 -2.61 -19.05 -17.73
CA ASN A 611 -2.31 -17.89 -18.56
C ASN A 611 -3.54 -17.02 -18.83
N ASP A 612 -4.72 -17.61 -19.03
CA ASP A 612 -5.99 -16.92 -19.25
C ASP A 612 -6.53 -16.26 -17.97
N ARG A 613 -6.10 -16.75 -16.79
CA ARG A 613 -6.32 -16.06 -15.51
C ARG A 613 -5.28 -14.98 -15.21
N LEU A 614 -4.11 -15.04 -15.85
CA LEU A 614 -3.10 -13.98 -15.86
C LEU A 614 -3.45 -12.88 -16.88
N VAL A 615 -4.24 -13.22 -17.91
CA VAL A 615 -4.90 -12.26 -18.79
C VAL A 615 -6.16 -11.76 -18.08
N VAL A 616 -6.11 -10.55 -17.53
CA VAL A 616 -7.34 -9.83 -17.20
C VAL A 616 -8.08 -9.66 -18.53
N PRO A 617 -9.33 -10.14 -18.71
CA PRO A 617 -10.09 -9.77 -19.89
C PRO A 617 -10.13 -8.25 -19.93
N GLU A 618 -9.81 -7.64 -21.09
CA GLU A 618 -9.96 -6.20 -21.27
C GLU A 618 -11.29 -5.77 -20.65
N PRO A 619 -11.33 -4.67 -19.87
CA PRO A 619 -12.60 -4.12 -19.47
C PRO A 619 -13.37 -3.85 -20.76
N GLN A 620 -14.41 -4.63 -21.03
CA GLN A 620 -15.44 -4.15 -21.92
C GLN A 620 -15.89 -2.83 -21.29
N GLU A 621 -15.67 -1.74 -22.01
CA GLU A 621 -16.16 -0.40 -21.66
C GLU A 621 -17.68 -0.49 -21.47
N ALA A 622 -18.11 -0.87 -20.27
CA ALA A 622 -19.37 -0.42 -19.75
C ALA A 622 -19.17 1.07 -19.50
N THR A 623 -19.78 1.88 -20.35
CA THR A 623 -19.94 3.31 -20.17
C THR A 623 -20.89 3.54 -18.99
N ASP A 624 -20.44 3.19 -17.79
CA ASP A 624 -21.17 3.43 -16.56
C ASP A 624 -20.85 4.83 -16.05
N GLU A 625 -21.29 5.84 -16.81
CA GLU A 625 -21.67 7.09 -16.17
C GLU A 625 -22.85 6.78 -15.24
N HIS A 626 -22.55 6.59 -13.95
CA HIS A 626 -23.57 6.43 -12.94
C HIS A 626 -24.34 7.76 -12.79
N PRO A 627 -25.68 7.72 -12.71
CA PRO A 627 -26.47 8.92 -12.44
C PRO A 627 -25.98 9.61 -11.16
N PRO A 628 -25.97 10.96 -11.07
CA PRO A 628 -25.49 11.70 -9.89
C PRO A 628 -26.16 11.29 -8.56
N SER A 629 -27.34 10.67 -8.62
CA SER A 629 -28.01 10.08 -7.47
C SER A 629 -27.25 8.90 -6.85
N CYS A 630 -26.48 8.13 -7.63
CA CYS A 630 -25.63 7.04 -7.13
C CYS A 630 -24.43 7.57 -6.32
N ASP A 631 -23.81 8.66 -6.76
CA ASP A 631 -22.70 9.29 -6.02
C ASP A 631 -23.18 9.89 -4.70
N GLU A 632 -24.36 10.53 -4.71
CA GLU A 632 -25.02 11.02 -3.49
C GLU A 632 -25.41 9.86 -2.55
N ALA A 633 -25.90 8.75 -3.11
CA ALA A 633 -26.25 7.55 -2.34
C ALA A 633 -25.02 6.90 -1.70
N LEU A 634 -23.91 6.79 -2.45
CA LEU A 634 -22.64 6.25 -1.97
C LEU A 634 -22.04 7.13 -0.87
N ALA A 635 -22.13 8.46 -1.02
CA ALA A 635 -21.68 9.41 0.00
C ALA A 635 -22.52 9.34 1.28
N LEU A 636 -23.82 9.04 1.20
CA LEU A 636 -24.68 8.80 2.35
C LEU A 636 -24.39 7.44 3.00
N TRP A 637 -24.14 6.39 2.21
CA TRP A 637 -23.75 5.07 2.72
C TRP A 637 -22.41 5.14 3.46
N ASN A 638 -21.40 5.78 2.87
CA ASN A 638 -20.05 5.87 3.45
C ASN A 638 -19.96 6.75 4.71
N LYS A 639 -21.01 7.53 5.04
CA LYS A 639 -21.09 8.30 6.30
C LYS A 639 -21.50 7.48 7.52
N LEU A 640 -21.92 6.22 7.33
CA LEU A 640 -22.40 5.37 8.41
C LEU A 640 -21.21 4.64 9.07
N ASP A 641 -20.96 4.94 10.35
CA ASP A 641 -19.93 4.29 11.19
C ASP A 641 -20.26 2.79 11.38
N PRO A 642 -19.32 1.84 11.14
CA PRO A 642 -19.60 0.40 11.21
C PRO A 642 -20.03 -0.13 12.58
N ASP A 643 -19.87 0.63 13.67
CA ASP A 643 -20.23 0.23 15.04
C ASP A 643 -21.26 1.16 15.72
N GLY A 644 -21.89 2.10 14.98
CA GLY A 644 -22.93 2.99 15.49
C GLY A 644 -24.35 2.44 15.34
N ALA A 645 -25.29 2.89 16.17
CA ALA A 645 -26.72 2.63 15.93
C ALA A 645 -27.08 3.22 14.55
N VAL A 646 -27.36 2.35 13.61
CA VAL A 646 -27.70 2.64 12.22
C VAL A 646 -28.72 3.79 12.14
N ASP A 647 -28.35 4.95 11.60
CA ASP A 647 -29.34 5.98 11.27
C ASP A 647 -30.16 5.51 10.06
N THR A 648 -31.28 4.86 10.36
CA THR A 648 -32.19 4.30 9.36
C THR A 648 -32.73 5.35 8.38
N THR A 649 -32.59 6.65 8.68
CA THR A 649 -33.03 7.75 7.81
C THR A 649 -32.10 7.92 6.62
N ASP A 650 -30.79 7.95 6.86
CA ASP A 650 -29.77 8.15 5.82
C ASP A 650 -29.60 6.90 4.96
N LEU A 651 -29.68 5.70 5.56
CA LEU A 651 -29.74 4.44 4.80
C LEU A 651 -30.96 4.36 3.89
N ARG A 652 -32.13 4.74 4.39
CA ARG A 652 -33.36 4.76 3.58
C ARG A 652 -33.24 5.78 2.46
N ARG A 653 -32.57 6.91 2.70
CA ARG A 653 -32.32 7.90 1.66
C ARG A 653 -31.34 7.39 0.60
N ALA A 654 -30.26 6.73 1.00
CA ALA A 654 -29.29 6.10 0.09
C ALA A 654 -29.96 5.01 -0.77
N ALA A 655 -30.75 4.13 -0.14
CA ALA A 655 -31.50 3.07 -0.84
C ALA A 655 -32.43 3.65 -1.92
N GLN A 656 -33.16 4.71 -1.59
CA GLN A 656 -34.06 5.41 -2.52
C GLN A 656 -33.33 6.08 -3.69
N LEU A 657 -32.12 6.57 -3.46
CA LEU A 657 -31.33 7.25 -4.51
C LEU A 657 -30.73 6.24 -5.49
N TYR A 658 -30.21 5.10 -5.02
CA TYR A 658 -29.81 3.99 -5.89
C TYR A 658 -30.99 3.43 -6.67
N GLU A 659 -32.14 3.29 -6.02
CA GLU A 659 -33.37 2.84 -6.68
C GLU A 659 -33.93 3.84 -7.70
N GLN A 660 -33.81 5.15 -7.46
CA GLN A 660 -34.15 6.15 -8.48
C GLN A 660 -33.23 6.02 -9.70
N SER A 661 -31.97 5.64 -9.48
CA SER A 661 -31.02 5.36 -10.55
C SER A 661 -31.47 4.18 -11.41
N THR A 662 -32.07 3.13 -10.83
CA THR A 662 -32.58 2.00 -11.61
C THR A 662 -33.73 2.38 -12.55
N VAL A 663 -34.46 3.46 -12.26
CA VAL A 663 -35.49 4.01 -13.16
C VAL A 663 -34.87 4.86 -14.26
N ALA A 664 -33.82 5.61 -13.94
CA ALA A 664 -33.09 6.46 -14.88
C ALA A 664 -32.24 5.63 -15.86
N LYS A 665 -31.64 4.53 -15.39
CA LYS A 665 -30.81 3.60 -16.14
C LYS A 665 -31.19 2.14 -15.82
N PRO A 666 -32.19 1.59 -16.53
CA PRO A 666 -32.76 0.27 -16.23
C PRO A 666 -31.84 -0.94 -16.43
N ASP A 667 -30.66 -0.74 -17.01
CA ASP A 667 -29.61 -1.75 -17.24
C ASP A 667 -28.42 -1.63 -16.26
N ASP A 668 -28.45 -0.69 -15.31
CA ASP A 668 -27.39 -0.51 -14.31
C ASP A 668 -27.48 -1.56 -13.20
N LEU A 669 -26.74 -2.66 -13.36
CA LEU A 669 -26.68 -3.76 -12.39
C LEU A 669 -26.28 -3.30 -10.99
N HIS A 670 -25.35 -2.34 -10.89
CA HIS A 670 -24.83 -1.86 -9.61
C HIS A 670 -25.91 -1.11 -8.83
N ALA A 671 -26.69 -0.26 -9.50
CA ALA A 671 -27.81 0.44 -8.88
C ALA A 671 -28.88 -0.52 -8.32
N TYR A 672 -29.19 -1.62 -9.03
CA TYR A 672 -30.13 -2.63 -8.52
C TYR A 672 -29.58 -3.41 -7.33
N ALA A 673 -28.31 -3.83 -7.38
CA ALA A 673 -27.68 -4.60 -6.31
C ALA A 673 -27.50 -3.78 -5.03
N ASP A 674 -26.99 -2.55 -5.15
CA ASP A 674 -26.70 -1.68 -4.01
C ASP A 674 -27.98 -1.18 -3.32
N ALA A 675 -29.02 -0.83 -4.10
CA ALA A 675 -30.34 -0.54 -3.54
C ALA A 675 -30.92 -1.75 -2.78
N ALA A 676 -30.79 -2.95 -3.35
CA ALA A 676 -31.32 -4.17 -2.74
C ALA A 676 -30.66 -4.46 -1.37
N VAL A 677 -29.32 -4.39 -1.30
CA VAL A 677 -28.56 -4.56 -0.05
C VAL A 677 -29.02 -3.56 1.02
N LEU A 678 -29.16 -2.28 0.66
CA LEU A 678 -29.58 -1.27 1.61
C LEU A 678 -31.02 -1.48 2.13
N TYR A 679 -31.92 -1.96 1.28
CA TYR A 679 -33.27 -2.33 1.72
C TYR A 679 -33.30 -3.58 2.61
N GLU A 680 -32.35 -4.52 2.46
CA GLU A 680 -32.19 -5.64 3.39
C GLU A 680 -31.76 -5.18 4.79
N GLU A 681 -30.81 -4.25 4.85
CA GLU A 681 -30.34 -3.65 6.11
C GLU A 681 -31.45 -2.84 6.81
N LEU A 682 -32.33 -2.21 6.03
CA LEU A 682 -33.55 -1.55 6.53
C LEU A 682 -34.67 -2.52 6.90
N HIS A 683 -34.45 -3.82 6.70
CA HIS A 683 -35.41 -4.90 6.89
C HIS A 683 -36.68 -4.78 6.03
N ASP A 684 -36.59 -4.11 4.88
CA ASP A 684 -37.62 -4.06 3.83
C ASP A 684 -37.36 -5.17 2.81
N PHE A 685 -37.56 -6.41 3.26
CA PHE A 685 -37.16 -7.60 2.49
C PHE A 685 -38.02 -7.81 1.24
N GLU A 686 -39.26 -7.28 1.21
CA GLU A 686 -40.10 -7.34 0.02
C GLU A 686 -39.50 -6.48 -1.09
N ARG A 687 -39.07 -5.24 -0.76
CA ARG A 687 -38.46 -4.36 -1.75
C ARG A 687 -37.08 -4.81 -2.18
N ALA A 688 -36.26 -5.31 -1.25
CA ALA A 688 -34.96 -5.89 -1.58
C ALA A 688 -35.06 -7.07 -2.55
N ALA A 689 -36.06 -7.95 -2.37
CA ALA A 689 -36.29 -9.08 -3.27
C ALA A 689 -36.66 -8.63 -4.70
N GLU A 690 -37.47 -7.58 -4.83
CA GLU A 690 -37.84 -7.00 -6.13
C GLU A 690 -36.63 -6.41 -6.87
N LEU A 691 -35.74 -5.71 -6.14
CA LEU A 691 -34.53 -5.12 -6.71
C LEU A 691 -33.50 -6.17 -7.12
N TRP A 692 -33.30 -7.20 -6.29
CA TRP A 692 -32.47 -8.35 -6.69
C TRP A 692 -33.03 -9.09 -7.91
N ASN A 693 -34.37 -9.14 -8.05
CA ASN A 693 -34.98 -9.71 -9.24
C ASN A 693 -34.74 -8.84 -10.49
N GLY A 694 -34.69 -7.51 -10.33
CA GLY A 694 -34.24 -6.58 -11.37
C GLY A 694 -32.78 -6.81 -11.77
N ALA A 695 -31.87 -6.96 -10.79
CA ALA A 695 -30.46 -7.30 -11.05
C ALA A 695 -30.32 -8.64 -11.80
N LEU A 696 -31.13 -9.65 -11.44
CA LEU A 696 -31.15 -10.96 -12.10
C LEU A 696 -31.67 -10.89 -13.54
N GLN A 697 -32.58 -9.97 -13.86
CA GLN A 697 -33.03 -9.76 -15.25
C GLN A 697 -31.93 -9.16 -16.12
N ILE A 698 -31.05 -8.33 -15.56
CA ILE A 698 -29.88 -7.76 -16.25
C ILE A 698 -28.78 -8.80 -16.40
N ARG A 699 -28.49 -9.57 -15.34
CA ARG A 699 -27.50 -10.65 -15.31
C ARG A 699 -28.11 -11.98 -14.86
N PRO A 700 -28.69 -12.75 -15.80
CA PRO A 700 -29.32 -14.05 -15.51
C PRO A 700 -28.33 -15.13 -15.02
N ASP A 701 -27.03 -14.90 -15.18
CA ASP A 701 -25.95 -15.78 -14.76
C ASP A 701 -25.58 -15.67 -13.27
N LEU A 702 -26.22 -14.77 -12.51
CA LEU A 702 -26.05 -14.65 -11.05
C LEU A 702 -26.77 -15.79 -10.32
N THR A 703 -26.17 -16.98 -10.33
CA THR A 703 -26.78 -18.25 -9.89
C THR A 703 -27.22 -18.30 -8.43
N PHE A 704 -26.66 -17.48 -7.54
CA PHE A 704 -27.02 -17.46 -6.12
C PHE A 704 -28.18 -16.51 -5.78
N ILE A 705 -28.48 -15.55 -6.66
CA ILE A 705 -29.51 -14.52 -6.44
C ILE A 705 -30.95 -15.09 -6.39
N PRO A 706 -31.35 -16.08 -7.20
CA PRO A 706 -32.70 -16.66 -7.13
C PRO A 706 -33.08 -17.24 -5.76
N ASP A 707 -32.14 -17.89 -5.07
CA ASP A 707 -32.40 -18.46 -3.74
C ASP A 707 -32.34 -17.40 -2.63
N HIS A 708 -31.54 -16.35 -2.83
CA HIS A 708 -31.55 -15.15 -1.99
C HIS A 708 -32.89 -14.40 -2.08
N ILE A 709 -33.44 -14.20 -3.28
CA ILE A 709 -34.77 -13.61 -3.49
C ILE A 709 -35.86 -14.42 -2.76
N LYS A 710 -35.83 -15.76 -2.88
CA LYS A 710 -36.78 -16.65 -2.16
C LYS A 710 -36.66 -16.51 -0.64
N ARG A 711 -35.43 -16.33 -0.13
CA ARG A 711 -35.18 -16.10 1.30
C ARG A 711 -35.77 -14.77 1.74
N LEU A 712 -35.51 -13.69 1.00
CA LEU A 712 -36.04 -12.37 1.30
C LEU A 712 -37.58 -12.35 1.29
N ALA A 713 -38.21 -13.00 0.32
CA ALA A 713 -39.67 -13.19 0.30
C ALA A 713 -40.18 -13.93 1.56
N SER A 714 -39.46 -14.97 2.00
CA SER A 714 -39.81 -15.72 3.22
C SER A 714 -39.62 -14.87 4.48
N MET A 715 -38.60 -14.00 4.52
CA MET A 715 -38.35 -13.06 5.62
C MET A 715 -39.42 -11.94 5.67
N ALA A 716 -39.84 -11.42 4.51
CA ALA A 716 -40.94 -10.46 4.42
C ALA A 716 -42.26 -11.05 4.95
N GLU A 717 -42.57 -12.31 4.61
CA GLU A 717 -43.79 -12.96 5.09
C GLU A 717 -43.74 -13.33 6.58
N LEU A 718 -42.54 -13.52 7.15
CA LEU A 718 -42.34 -13.70 8.59
C LEU A 718 -42.54 -12.41 9.39
N GLN A 719 -42.31 -11.24 8.79
CA GLN A 719 -42.54 -9.93 9.42
C GLN A 719 -44.03 -9.55 9.50
N ARG A 720 -44.91 -10.21 8.73
CA ARG A 720 -46.36 -9.95 8.77
C ARG A 720 -46.99 -10.57 10.03
N ASP A 721 -47.69 -9.76 10.83
CA ASP A 721 -48.20 -10.14 12.17
C ASP A 721 -49.24 -11.27 12.20
N ASN A 722 -49.82 -11.66 11.06
CA ASN A 722 -50.92 -12.64 10.97
C ASN A 722 -50.49 -14.05 10.50
N THR A 723 -49.21 -14.37 10.55
CA THR A 723 -48.70 -15.67 10.06
C THR A 723 -48.91 -16.78 11.11
N SER A 724 -49.81 -17.73 10.82
CA SER A 724 -50.13 -18.87 11.71
C SER A 724 -48.88 -19.67 12.13
N GLY A 725 -48.87 -20.25 13.34
CA GLY A 725 -47.69 -20.87 13.93
C GLY A 725 -47.05 -21.99 13.10
N THR A 726 -47.86 -22.80 12.40
CA THR A 726 -47.37 -23.84 11.49
C THR A 726 -46.74 -23.27 10.22
N LYS A 727 -47.31 -22.19 9.66
CA LYS A 727 -46.75 -21.48 8.51
C LYS A 727 -45.47 -20.73 8.88
N LYS A 728 -45.42 -20.10 10.05
CA LYS A 728 -44.22 -19.44 10.60
C LYS A 728 -43.06 -20.43 10.77
N ALA A 729 -43.34 -21.63 11.28
CA ALA A 729 -42.34 -22.69 11.42
C ALA A 729 -41.87 -23.28 10.07
N ALA A 730 -42.68 -23.22 9.03
CA ALA A 730 -42.26 -23.59 7.68
C ALA A 730 -41.34 -22.51 7.07
N LEU A 731 -41.76 -21.25 7.12
CA LEU A 731 -40.98 -20.11 6.62
C LEU A 731 -39.63 -19.95 7.32
N LEU A 732 -39.57 -20.12 8.65
CA LEU A 732 -38.29 -20.11 9.38
C LEU A 732 -37.36 -21.25 8.96
N ARG A 733 -37.92 -22.41 8.60
CA ARG A 733 -37.13 -23.54 8.08
C ARG A 733 -36.62 -23.25 6.68
N ASP A 734 -37.40 -22.57 5.84
CA ASP A 734 -36.96 -22.17 4.50
C ASP A 734 -35.89 -21.08 4.54
N VAL A 735 -36.04 -20.06 5.41
CA VAL A 735 -34.99 -19.04 5.66
C VAL A 735 -33.70 -19.70 6.18
N ALA A 736 -33.81 -20.63 7.12
CA ALA A 736 -32.65 -21.35 7.67
C ALA A 736 -31.99 -22.28 6.64
N ARG A 737 -32.76 -22.86 5.71
CA ARG A 737 -32.23 -23.74 4.66
C ARG A 737 -31.42 -22.96 3.62
N ASN A 738 -31.82 -21.72 3.34
CA ASN A 738 -31.14 -20.82 2.40
C ASN A 738 -30.04 -19.95 3.08
N PHE A 739 -29.64 -20.28 4.32
CA PHE A 739 -28.62 -19.57 5.10
C PHE A 739 -27.19 -20.15 4.93
N ARG A 740 -26.95 -20.98 3.91
CA ARG A 740 -25.63 -21.57 3.64
C ARG A 740 -24.85 -20.70 2.65
N THR A 741 -24.31 -19.58 3.13
CA THR A 741 -23.01 -19.01 2.72
C THR A 741 -22.48 -18.16 3.86
#